data_AF-A0A1I7LPR3-F1
#
_entry.id   AF-A0A1I7LPR3-F1
#
_cell.length_a   1.000
_cell.length_b   1.000
_cell.length_c   1.000
_cell.angle_alpha   90.00
_cell.angle_beta   90.00
_cell.angle_gamma   90.00
#
_symmetry.space_group_name_H-M   'P 1'
#
loop_
_entity.id
_entity.type
_entity.pdbx_description
1 polymer ?
#
loop_
_entity_poly.entity_id
_entity_poly.type
_entity_poly.pdbx_seq_one_letter_code
_entity_poly.pdbx_strand_id
1 'polypeptide(L)'
;MPRTALPLLPLLVLLSLSSVVHAAVRLPAVLSDHAVLQRGERVPVWGWADPGEEVNVRFGAQNKRARAGADGRWRVDLDLSKGQPAATSVSVRGKANEIVIQDVLVGEVWLGAGQSNMEKPLGERQGQLPTFNAQEEIAAASHPELRLFKVARKKSSQPGADVEGKWERCSPASIEAIKFSAAAYFFGRRLHQELKTPVGMIDASWGGTRIEPWTPGSGQDAVLFNGMVAGLAPSAIKGVLWYQGESNVADGEDAGLYVGKMEALVGEWRRHWGIEFPFYYTQLAPHLYHTVRRATVIDPQTLPRMWEAQADALRIPGTGMIGTNDLTDDLADIHPRDKKSIGLRLANLALARTYGRAEIVASGPVFRALAVDGARAVLSFDHADGLAARDGKPLGWFDIAGADGRYHAGTAEIRDGKVVVTSPKVAAPVAVRFGWDEAAQPNLVNRAGLPAMPFRSQRPAEPFDVAFTIDDLPAHGKLPPGMTWPGIAESHVRTLKAHGVAEAYGFVNAVKLNNAPDGGAALDAWRKAGYPLANHTYTHMSLERAPSMEAWKADVAAGEPAVTSRMAGADWRYLRFPYLNVGEGRKTEAFAYLKERGYRIADVSLSFSDWDYTDAYARCAAKGDTAAIAAMKAHYYARVDSEIARMKADSKRVFGRVIPQVLLTHMGGWSAETLPEVMSRLGTAGARYVTLAQAQADPAYAEPGGGGVIDRVAKQRGIALAVPSPALPALDTKSLCQ
;
A
#
# COMPACT_ATOMS: atom_id res chain seq x y z
N MET A 1 18.02 102.06 14.88
CA MET A 1 18.96 101.16 14.18
C MET A 1 18.17 100.02 13.56
N PRO A 2 18.05 99.92 12.22
CA PRO A 2 17.20 98.91 11.60
C PRO A 2 17.96 97.58 11.43
N ARG A 3 17.30 96.47 11.75
CA ARG A 3 17.73 95.10 11.47
C ARG A 3 17.17 94.67 10.11
N THR A 4 18.05 94.17 9.26
CA THR A 4 17.80 93.69 7.89
C THR A 4 17.03 92.37 7.87
N ALA A 5 16.08 92.26 6.94
CA ALA A 5 15.29 91.07 6.65
C ALA A 5 15.94 90.22 5.54
N LEU A 6 15.89 88.89 5.67
CA LEU A 6 16.16 87.91 4.61
C LEU A 6 14.84 87.28 4.14
N PRO A 7 14.60 87.07 2.84
CA PRO A 7 13.39 86.40 2.35
C PRO A 7 13.55 84.87 2.27
N LEU A 8 12.48 84.16 2.65
CA LEU A 8 12.30 82.70 2.53
C LEU A 8 12.20 82.26 1.06
N LEU A 9 12.86 81.14 0.71
CA LEU A 9 12.64 80.36 -0.51
C LEU A 9 11.62 79.23 -0.23
N PRO A 10 10.61 78.95 -1.09
CA PRO A 10 9.68 77.87 -0.83
C PRO A 10 10.25 76.52 -1.30
N LEU A 11 10.22 75.52 -0.41
CA LEU A 11 10.56 74.13 -0.67
C LEU A 11 9.40 73.44 -1.40
N LEU A 12 9.61 73.08 -2.67
CA LEU A 12 8.64 72.35 -3.48
C LEU A 12 8.65 70.87 -3.05
N VAL A 13 7.62 70.42 -2.35
CA VAL A 13 7.42 69.00 -1.99
C VAL A 13 6.82 68.27 -3.19
N LEU A 14 7.62 67.44 -3.87
CA LEU A 14 7.12 66.47 -4.85
C LEU A 14 6.39 65.34 -4.11
N LEU A 15 5.05 65.33 -4.20
CA LEU A 15 4.26 64.14 -3.85
C LEU A 15 4.46 63.06 -4.94
N SER A 16 5.18 62.00 -4.60
CA SER A 16 5.19 60.75 -5.35
C SER A 16 3.84 60.04 -5.18
N LEU A 17 2.94 60.24 -6.15
CA LEU A 17 1.73 59.44 -6.33
C LEU A 17 2.14 57.98 -6.59
N SER A 18 2.20 57.18 -5.53
CA SER A 18 2.36 55.73 -5.61
C SER A 18 1.05 55.16 -6.15
N SER A 19 1.01 54.88 -7.45
CA SER A 19 -0.11 54.16 -8.07
C SER A 19 -0.13 52.75 -7.47
N VAL A 20 -1.08 52.48 -6.58
CA VAL A 20 -1.30 51.11 -6.10
C VAL A 20 -1.88 50.33 -7.29
N VAL A 21 -1.04 49.56 -7.96
CA VAL A 21 -1.46 48.65 -9.03
C VAL A 21 -2.16 47.48 -8.34
N HIS A 22 -3.49 47.50 -8.30
CA HIS A 22 -4.27 46.39 -7.74
C HIS A 22 -4.22 45.21 -8.74
N ALA A 23 -3.90 44.00 -8.25
CA ALA A 23 -3.94 42.81 -9.09
C ALA A 23 -5.40 42.42 -9.36
N ALA A 24 -5.71 42.14 -10.62
CA ALA A 24 -7.02 41.63 -11.01
C ALA A 24 -7.28 40.25 -10.36
N VAL A 25 -8.54 40.00 -9.98
CA VAL A 25 -8.99 38.65 -9.60
C VAL A 25 -8.71 37.69 -10.74
N ARG A 26 -8.24 36.48 -10.41
CA ARG A 26 -7.94 35.38 -11.34
C ARG A 26 -8.56 34.07 -10.86
N LEU A 27 -8.98 33.23 -11.80
CA LEU A 27 -9.52 31.90 -11.56
C LEU A 27 -8.57 30.83 -12.09
N PRO A 28 -8.59 29.61 -11.51
CA PRO A 28 -7.87 28.46 -12.04
C PRO A 28 -8.45 28.01 -13.38
N ALA A 29 -7.67 27.33 -14.21
CA ALA A 29 -8.08 26.92 -15.56
C ALA A 29 -9.35 26.05 -15.57
N VAL A 30 -9.57 25.24 -14.53
CA VAL A 30 -10.75 24.38 -14.38
C VAL A 30 -12.05 25.15 -14.09
N LEU A 31 -11.96 26.42 -13.70
CA LEU A 31 -13.08 27.35 -13.55
C LEU A 31 -13.09 28.35 -14.71
N SER A 32 -13.43 27.85 -15.90
CA SER A 32 -13.50 28.60 -17.15
C SER A 32 -14.82 28.33 -17.89
N ASP A 33 -15.01 28.96 -19.05
CA ASP A 33 -16.18 28.73 -19.90
C ASP A 33 -16.40 27.24 -20.19
N HIS A 34 -17.65 26.81 -20.30
CA HIS A 34 -18.05 25.41 -20.55
C HIS A 34 -17.77 24.41 -19.41
N ALA A 35 -17.32 24.88 -18.23
CA ALA A 35 -17.02 24.02 -17.09
C ALA A 35 -18.25 23.22 -16.60
N VAL A 36 -17.96 22.10 -15.93
CA VAL A 36 -18.95 21.33 -15.16
C VAL A 36 -18.59 21.43 -13.68
N LEU A 37 -19.55 21.87 -12.86
CA LEU A 37 -19.45 21.85 -11.41
C LEU A 37 -20.12 20.58 -10.87
N GLN A 38 -19.46 19.90 -9.93
CA GLN A 38 -19.95 18.66 -9.35
C GLN A 38 -21.28 18.85 -8.60
N ARG A 39 -22.27 18.00 -8.85
CA ARG A 39 -23.58 18.08 -8.20
C ARG A 39 -23.61 17.35 -6.86
N GLY A 40 -24.60 17.68 -6.03
CA GLY A 40 -24.96 16.90 -4.84
C GLY A 40 -24.11 17.20 -3.60
N GLU A 41 -23.26 18.23 -3.67
CA GLU A 41 -22.35 18.60 -2.61
C GLU A 41 -22.07 20.11 -2.57
N ARG A 42 -21.25 20.54 -1.62
CA ARG A 42 -20.71 21.90 -1.58
C ARG A 42 -19.51 21.99 -2.51
N VAL A 43 -19.59 22.82 -3.53
CA VAL A 43 -18.54 22.95 -4.54
C VAL A 43 -17.73 24.22 -4.31
N PRO A 44 -16.39 24.11 -4.19
CA PRO A 44 -15.55 25.28 -4.08
C PRO A 44 -15.49 26.05 -5.40
N VAL A 45 -15.61 27.36 -5.29
CA VAL A 45 -15.16 28.32 -6.29
C VAL A 45 -14.06 29.14 -5.63
N TRP A 46 -12.88 29.14 -6.23
CA TRP A 46 -11.68 29.72 -5.63
C TRP A 46 -10.84 30.43 -6.70
N GLY A 47 -9.87 31.19 -6.23
CA GLY A 47 -8.94 31.88 -7.10
C GLY A 47 -7.94 32.71 -6.32
N TRP A 48 -7.41 33.73 -7.01
CA TRP A 48 -6.44 34.67 -6.46
C TRP A 48 -6.95 36.10 -6.61
N ALA A 49 -6.60 36.96 -5.66
CA ALA A 49 -6.86 38.40 -5.64
C ALA A 49 -5.80 39.08 -4.76
N ASP A 50 -5.81 40.41 -4.63
CA ASP A 50 -4.90 41.09 -3.70
C ASP A 50 -5.20 40.68 -2.24
N PRO A 51 -4.18 40.55 -1.37
CA PRO A 51 -4.40 40.25 0.04
C PRO A 51 -5.41 41.20 0.70
N GLY A 52 -6.43 40.63 1.35
CA GLY A 52 -7.49 41.40 1.99
C GLY A 52 -8.59 41.91 1.05
N GLU A 53 -8.50 41.69 -0.27
CA GLU A 53 -9.54 42.06 -1.24
C GLU A 53 -10.83 41.25 -1.00
N GLU A 54 -11.99 41.91 -1.10
CA GLU A 54 -13.28 41.25 -1.05
C GLU A 54 -13.69 40.78 -2.46
N VAL A 55 -14.00 39.50 -2.58
CA VAL A 55 -14.43 38.86 -3.83
C VAL A 55 -15.87 38.40 -3.66
N ASN A 56 -16.72 38.77 -4.61
CA ASN A 56 -18.13 38.40 -4.65
C ASN A 56 -18.42 37.43 -5.81
N VAL A 57 -18.95 36.27 -5.49
CA VAL A 57 -19.27 35.20 -6.44
C VAL A 57 -20.78 35.03 -6.55
N ARG A 58 -21.29 35.09 -7.79
CA ARG A 58 -22.71 34.88 -8.12
C ARG A 58 -22.88 33.65 -8.99
N PHE A 59 -23.81 32.78 -8.61
CA PHE A 59 -24.22 31.63 -9.41
C PHE A 59 -25.71 31.34 -9.18
N GLY A 60 -26.53 31.56 -10.21
CA GLY A 60 -27.99 31.53 -10.08
C GLY A 60 -28.46 32.49 -8.98
N ALA A 61 -29.25 31.99 -8.03
CA ALA A 61 -29.72 32.76 -6.88
C ALA A 61 -28.67 32.92 -5.76
N GLN A 62 -27.53 32.23 -5.83
CA GLN A 62 -26.50 32.30 -4.81
C GLN A 62 -25.61 33.54 -5.01
N ASN A 63 -25.38 34.27 -3.92
CA ASN A 63 -24.44 35.39 -3.87
C ASN A 63 -23.56 35.21 -2.63
N LYS A 64 -22.31 34.80 -2.83
CA LYS A 64 -21.35 34.48 -1.77
C LYS A 64 -20.20 35.47 -1.80
N ARG A 65 -19.63 35.79 -0.63
CA ARG A 65 -18.48 36.67 -0.49
C ARG A 65 -17.35 35.96 0.23
N ALA A 66 -16.12 36.24 -0.18
CA ALA A 66 -14.91 35.84 0.51
C ALA A 66 -13.94 37.02 0.56
N ARG A 67 -13.00 36.98 1.50
CA ARG A 67 -11.86 37.88 1.52
C ARG A 67 -10.61 37.08 1.20
N ALA A 68 -9.77 37.58 0.30
CA ALA A 68 -8.49 36.96 0.00
C ALA A 68 -7.58 36.99 1.23
N GLY A 69 -6.94 35.85 1.52
CA GLY A 69 -5.98 35.69 2.59
C GLY A 69 -4.68 36.45 2.34
N ALA A 70 -3.76 36.38 3.30
CA ALA A 70 -2.42 36.97 3.16
C ALA A 70 -1.61 36.39 1.98
N ASP A 71 -1.94 35.15 1.57
CA ASP A 71 -1.36 34.46 0.41
C ASP A 71 -2.09 34.79 -0.91
N GLY A 72 -3.04 35.73 -0.88
CA GLY A 72 -3.85 36.15 -2.03
C GLY A 72 -4.92 35.14 -2.44
N ARG A 73 -5.08 34.00 -1.75
CA ARG A 73 -6.10 32.99 -2.09
C ARG A 73 -7.44 33.34 -1.48
N TRP A 74 -8.51 33.10 -2.22
CA TRP A 74 -9.89 33.19 -1.71
C TRP A 74 -10.69 31.96 -2.13
N ARG A 75 -11.74 31.64 -1.37
CA ARG A 75 -12.65 30.55 -1.65
C ARG A 75 -14.05 30.86 -1.12
N VAL A 76 -15.05 30.51 -1.91
CA VAL A 76 -16.44 30.35 -1.44
C VAL A 76 -16.91 28.94 -1.77
N ASP A 77 -17.87 28.42 -1.02
CA ASP A 77 -18.53 27.16 -1.36
C ASP A 77 -19.96 27.45 -1.84
N LEU A 78 -20.25 27.01 -3.06
CA LEU A 78 -21.59 27.00 -3.64
C LEU A 78 -22.33 25.74 -3.15
N ASP A 79 -23.57 25.90 -2.72
CA ASP A 79 -24.41 24.77 -2.34
C ASP A 79 -25.14 24.23 -3.57
N LEU A 80 -24.70 23.08 -4.07
CA LEU A 80 -25.29 22.40 -5.23
C LEU A 80 -25.99 21.08 -4.84
N SER A 81 -26.42 20.98 -3.57
CA SER A 81 -27.10 19.80 -3.03
C SER A 81 -28.48 19.54 -3.66
N LYS A 82 -29.16 20.59 -4.16
CA LYS A 82 -30.54 20.51 -4.67
C LYS A 82 -30.68 20.30 -6.20
N GLY A 83 -29.59 20.02 -6.91
CA GLY A 83 -29.65 19.64 -8.33
C GLY A 83 -29.52 20.77 -9.36
N GLN A 84 -29.69 20.41 -10.63
CA GLN A 84 -29.14 21.05 -11.83
C GLN A 84 -29.94 22.27 -12.32
N PRO A 85 -29.42 23.51 -12.22
CA PRO A 85 -29.99 24.62 -12.99
C PRO A 85 -29.75 24.39 -14.49
N ALA A 86 -30.51 25.09 -15.35
CA ALA A 86 -30.11 25.28 -16.74
C ALA A 86 -28.70 25.89 -16.80
N ALA A 87 -27.97 25.63 -17.90
CA ALA A 87 -26.66 26.22 -18.14
C ALA A 87 -26.69 27.73 -17.83
N THR A 88 -25.78 28.20 -16.99
CA THR A 88 -25.76 29.59 -16.51
C THR A 88 -24.33 30.09 -16.41
N SER A 89 -24.16 31.38 -16.17
CA SER A 89 -22.85 31.97 -15.86
C SER A 89 -22.52 31.94 -14.38
N VAL A 90 -21.23 31.92 -14.06
CA VAL A 90 -20.70 32.30 -12.74
C VAL A 90 -20.00 33.64 -12.90
N SER A 91 -20.42 34.63 -12.12
CA SER A 91 -19.74 35.95 -12.06
C SER A 91 -18.88 36.00 -10.81
N VAL A 92 -17.61 36.38 -10.97
CA VAL A 92 -16.64 36.59 -9.91
C VAL A 92 -16.15 38.02 -10.00
N ARG A 93 -16.61 38.86 -9.07
CA ARG A 93 -16.31 40.29 -9.03
C ARG A 93 -15.33 40.59 -7.90
N GLY A 94 -14.19 41.15 -8.27
CA GLY A 94 -13.27 41.82 -7.36
C GLY A 94 -13.44 43.33 -7.38
N LYS A 95 -12.46 44.01 -6.81
CA LYS A 95 -12.38 45.48 -6.76
C LYS A 95 -12.03 46.08 -8.13
N ALA A 96 -11.10 45.45 -8.86
CA ALA A 96 -10.56 45.98 -10.11
C ALA A 96 -11.26 45.43 -11.38
N ASN A 97 -11.83 44.23 -11.31
CA ASN A 97 -12.40 43.53 -12.46
C ASN A 97 -13.55 42.59 -12.07
N GLU A 98 -14.28 42.13 -13.08
CA GLU A 98 -15.24 41.03 -12.99
C GLU A 98 -14.89 39.98 -14.05
N ILE A 99 -14.79 38.72 -13.64
CA ILE A 99 -14.70 37.57 -14.54
C ILE A 99 -16.09 36.94 -14.61
N VAL A 100 -16.61 36.74 -15.82
CA VAL A 100 -17.86 36.00 -16.03
C VAL A 100 -17.54 34.77 -16.86
N ILE A 101 -17.61 33.59 -16.24
CA ILE A 101 -17.50 32.31 -16.96
C ILE A 101 -18.88 31.89 -17.45
N GLN A 102 -18.98 31.50 -18.71
CA GLN A 102 -20.23 31.23 -19.43
C GLN A 102 -20.45 29.73 -19.62
N ASP A 103 -21.72 29.34 -19.86
CA ASP A 103 -22.10 27.96 -20.19
C ASP A 103 -21.64 26.92 -19.15
N VAL A 104 -21.77 27.27 -17.87
CA VAL A 104 -21.41 26.38 -16.75
C VAL A 104 -22.57 25.42 -16.47
N LEU A 105 -22.26 24.13 -16.49
CA LEU A 105 -23.20 23.05 -16.17
C LEU A 105 -23.01 22.56 -14.73
N VAL A 106 -24.05 21.96 -14.15
CA VAL A 106 -23.97 21.22 -12.89
C VAL A 106 -24.18 19.75 -13.20
N GLY A 107 -23.23 18.89 -12.82
CA GLY A 107 -23.18 17.51 -13.31
C GLY A 107 -22.24 16.61 -12.54
N GLU A 108 -21.75 15.56 -13.18
CA GLU A 108 -20.73 14.67 -12.62
C GLU A 108 -19.36 15.04 -13.18
N VAL A 109 -18.34 15.15 -12.33
CA VAL A 109 -16.96 15.48 -12.72
C VAL A 109 -16.06 14.30 -12.38
N TRP A 110 -15.38 13.75 -13.38
CA TRP A 110 -14.47 12.61 -13.20
C TRP A 110 -13.09 12.91 -13.77
N LEU A 111 -12.06 12.41 -13.09
CA LEU A 111 -10.66 12.59 -13.49
C LEU A 111 -10.08 11.28 -14.01
N GLY A 112 -9.70 11.23 -15.28
CA GLY A 112 -8.87 10.17 -15.86
C GLY A 112 -7.38 10.49 -15.76
N ALA A 113 -6.60 9.58 -15.21
CA ALA A 113 -5.15 9.73 -15.06
C ALA A 113 -4.39 8.42 -15.29
N GLY A 114 -3.07 8.55 -15.45
CA GLY A 114 -2.17 7.42 -15.67
C GLY A 114 -1.30 7.62 -16.90
N GLN A 115 -0.99 6.52 -17.59
CA GLN A 115 -0.02 6.53 -18.69
C GLN A 115 -0.66 6.39 -20.07
N SER A 116 0.08 5.81 -21.02
CA SER A 116 -0.22 5.81 -22.46
C SER A 116 -1.55 5.13 -22.79
N ASN A 117 -1.98 4.16 -21.98
CA ASN A 117 -3.24 3.47 -22.17
C ASN A 117 -4.47 4.26 -21.68
N MET A 118 -4.33 5.14 -20.69
CA MET A 118 -5.30 6.20 -20.40
C MET A 118 -5.25 7.28 -21.48
N GLU A 119 -4.05 7.65 -21.91
CA GLU A 119 -3.81 8.76 -22.84
C GLU A 119 -4.24 8.49 -24.29
N LYS A 120 -4.35 7.21 -24.70
CA LYS A 120 -4.66 6.83 -26.07
C LYS A 120 -5.92 7.59 -26.54
N PRO A 121 -5.82 8.42 -27.59
CA PRO A 121 -6.94 9.22 -28.02
C PRO A 121 -8.00 8.40 -28.74
N LEU A 122 -9.21 8.95 -28.85
CA LEU A 122 -10.24 8.38 -29.73
C LEU A 122 -9.78 8.44 -31.19
N GLY A 123 -9.14 9.54 -31.59
CA GLY A 123 -8.57 9.73 -32.93
C GLY A 123 -7.16 9.19 -33.09
N GLU A 124 -6.49 9.65 -34.15
CA GLU A 124 -5.14 9.19 -34.47
C GLU A 124 -4.06 9.73 -33.53
N ARG A 125 -3.03 8.91 -33.32
CA ARG A 125 -1.78 9.26 -32.65
C ARG A 125 -0.62 8.58 -33.36
N GLN A 126 0.42 9.37 -33.67
CA GLN A 126 1.62 8.84 -34.31
C GLN A 126 2.23 7.69 -33.48
N GLY A 127 2.55 6.58 -34.16
CA GLY A 127 3.16 5.39 -33.54
C GLY A 127 2.18 4.48 -32.81
N GLN A 128 0.87 4.67 -32.98
CA GLN A 128 -0.16 3.78 -32.42
C GLN A 128 -1.22 3.45 -33.47
N LEU A 129 -1.73 2.22 -33.44
CA LEU A 129 -2.93 1.87 -34.21
C LEU A 129 -4.15 2.61 -33.64
N PRO A 130 -5.11 3.03 -34.49
CA PRO A 130 -6.28 3.78 -34.02
C PRO A 130 -7.18 2.91 -33.14
N THR A 131 -7.87 3.54 -32.20
CA THR A 131 -8.98 2.90 -31.45
C THR A 131 -9.98 2.29 -32.44
N PHE A 132 -10.57 1.13 -32.11
CA PHE A 132 -11.57 0.53 -32.98
C PHE A 132 -12.74 1.49 -33.24
N ASN A 133 -13.16 1.57 -34.50
CA ASN A 133 -14.24 2.42 -34.99
C ASN A 133 -14.04 3.92 -34.68
N ALA A 134 -12.78 4.36 -34.61
CA ALA A 134 -12.43 5.75 -34.27
C ALA A 134 -13.17 6.78 -35.13
N GLN A 135 -13.22 6.57 -36.45
CA GLN A 135 -13.84 7.52 -37.38
C GLN A 135 -15.35 7.63 -37.14
N GLU A 136 -16.06 6.52 -37.00
CA GLU A 136 -17.49 6.52 -36.72
C GLU A 136 -17.80 7.14 -35.35
N GLU A 137 -17.01 6.81 -34.33
CA GLU A 137 -17.20 7.30 -32.97
C GLU A 137 -16.89 8.79 -32.84
N ILE A 138 -15.93 9.33 -33.61
CA ILE A 138 -15.65 10.77 -33.71
C ILE A 138 -16.78 11.49 -34.44
N ALA A 139 -17.21 10.97 -35.60
CA ALA A 139 -18.31 11.57 -36.36
C ALA A 139 -19.60 11.65 -35.52
N ALA A 140 -19.84 10.66 -34.66
CA ALA A 140 -20.98 10.62 -33.76
C ALA A 140 -20.80 11.40 -32.43
N ALA A 141 -19.62 11.97 -32.15
CA ALA A 141 -19.27 12.61 -30.88
C ALA A 141 -19.92 14.00 -30.69
N SER A 142 -21.22 14.15 -30.95
CA SER A 142 -21.97 15.39 -30.79
C SER A 142 -22.78 15.38 -29.49
N HIS A 143 -22.08 15.51 -28.37
CA HIS A 143 -22.65 15.41 -27.03
C HIS A 143 -22.33 16.68 -26.22
N PRO A 144 -23.00 17.81 -26.44
CA PRO A 144 -22.60 19.07 -25.81
C PRO A 144 -22.55 18.97 -24.28
N GLU A 145 -23.49 18.29 -23.62
CA GLU A 145 -23.48 18.14 -22.16
C GLU A 145 -22.38 17.22 -21.60
N LEU A 146 -21.60 16.57 -22.48
CA LEU A 146 -20.30 15.98 -22.15
C LEU A 146 -19.21 17.03 -22.41
N ARG A 147 -18.53 17.46 -21.35
CA ARG A 147 -17.44 18.46 -21.40
C ARG A 147 -16.10 17.78 -21.18
N LEU A 148 -15.10 18.21 -21.92
CA LEU A 148 -13.78 17.58 -21.96
C LEU A 148 -12.71 18.59 -21.56
N PHE A 149 -11.86 18.24 -20.60
CA PHE A 149 -10.73 19.07 -20.17
C PHE A 149 -9.44 18.27 -20.27
N LYS A 150 -8.56 18.58 -21.23
CA LYS A 150 -7.24 17.96 -21.32
C LYS A 150 -6.22 18.80 -20.56
N VAL A 151 -5.59 18.21 -19.56
CA VAL A 151 -4.49 18.86 -18.83
C VAL A 151 -3.23 18.82 -19.70
N ALA A 152 -2.58 19.97 -19.86
CA ALA A 152 -1.30 20.06 -20.55
C ALA A 152 -0.21 19.33 -19.75
N ARG A 153 0.66 18.62 -20.46
CA ARG A 153 1.76 17.88 -19.86
C ARG A 153 2.79 18.83 -19.27
N LYS A 154 2.97 18.78 -17.96
CA LYS A 154 3.91 19.62 -17.22
C LYS A 154 4.56 18.83 -16.09
N LYS A 155 5.88 18.94 -15.95
CA LYS A 155 6.62 18.46 -14.78
C LYS A 155 6.85 19.63 -13.84
N SER A 156 6.76 19.40 -12.54
CA SER A 156 7.08 20.41 -11.53
C SER A 156 7.67 19.78 -10.28
N SER A 157 8.76 20.32 -9.74
CA SER A 157 9.32 19.86 -8.47
C SER A 157 8.46 20.25 -7.25
N GLN A 158 7.54 21.20 -7.41
CA GLN A 158 6.64 21.68 -6.36
C GLN A 158 5.18 21.59 -6.79
N PRO A 159 4.23 21.29 -5.89
CA PRO A 159 2.80 21.30 -6.19
C PRO A 159 2.36 22.62 -6.81
N GLY A 160 1.84 22.57 -8.03
CA GLY A 160 1.29 23.73 -8.72
C GLY A 160 -0.01 24.20 -8.08
N ALA A 161 -0.26 25.50 -8.11
CA ALA A 161 -1.52 26.10 -7.63
C ALA A 161 -2.64 26.05 -8.67
N ASP A 162 -2.30 25.76 -9.94
CA ASP A 162 -3.20 25.65 -11.08
C ASP A 162 -2.62 24.63 -12.09
N VAL A 163 -3.45 24.21 -13.04
CA VAL A 163 -3.06 23.41 -14.20
C VAL A 163 -3.26 24.22 -15.48
N GLU A 164 -2.68 23.76 -16.59
CA GLU A 164 -2.92 24.34 -17.91
C GLU A 164 -3.91 23.45 -18.67
N GLY A 165 -4.96 24.02 -19.24
CA GLY A 165 -5.99 23.30 -19.99
C GLY A 165 -7.22 24.19 -20.26
N LYS A 166 -8.16 23.69 -21.05
CA LYS A 166 -9.43 24.37 -21.35
C LYS A 166 -10.56 23.35 -21.44
N TRP A 167 -11.75 23.76 -21.01
CA TRP A 167 -12.97 22.99 -21.20
C TRP A 167 -13.46 23.14 -22.65
N GLU A 168 -13.76 22.00 -23.26
CA GLU A 168 -14.34 21.92 -24.59
C GLU A 168 -15.68 21.20 -24.53
N ARG A 169 -16.64 21.65 -25.34
CA ARG A 169 -17.87 20.91 -25.58
C ARG A 169 -17.53 19.68 -26.41
N CYS A 170 -18.05 18.50 -26.08
CA CYS A 170 -17.78 17.32 -26.89
C CYS A 170 -18.42 17.45 -28.28
N SER A 171 -17.54 17.49 -29.28
CA SER A 171 -17.84 17.60 -30.70
C SER A 171 -16.76 16.81 -31.47
N PRO A 172 -17.00 16.42 -32.73
CA PRO A 172 -15.97 15.82 -33.57
C PRO A 172 -14.69 16.67 -33.60
N ALA A 173 -14.84 17.99 -33.79
CA ALA A 173 -13.71 18.93 -33.87
C ALA A 173 -12.91 19.02 -32.56
N SER A 174 -13.56 19.07 -31.40
CA SER A 174 -12.85 19.16 -30.12
C SER A 174 -12.13 17.87 -29.76
N ILE A 175 -12.72 16.70 -30.03
CA ILE A 175 -12.06 15.40 -29.84
C ILE A 175 -10.75 15.33 -30.64
N GLU A 176 -10.79 15.76 -31.90
CA GLU A 176 -9.61 15.78 -32.76
C GLU A 176 -8.56 16.81 -32.32
N ALA A 177 -9.00 18.01 -31.92
CA ALA A 177 -8.12 19.10 -31.54
C ALA A 177 -7.34 18.80 -30.25
N ILE A 178 -8.02 18.30 -29.22
CA ILE A 178 -7.39 18.05 -27.91
C ILE A 178 -6.84 16.64 -27.75
N LYS A 179 -7.11 15.74 -28.72
CA LYS A 179 -6.73 14.32 -28.69
C LYS A 179 -7.13 13.66 -27.37
N PHE A 180 -8.42 13.78 -27.03
CA PHE A 180 -8.94 13.34 -25.73
C PHE A 180 -8.89 11.82 -25.57
N SER A 181 -8.62 11.35 -24.34
CA SER A 181 -8.62 9.93 -23.96
C SER A 181 -9.87 9.20 -24.43
N ALA A 182 -9.70 8.11 -25.20
CA ALA A 182 -10.79 7.27 -25.65
C ALA A 182 -11.51 6.59 -24.48
N ALA A 183 -10.75 6.07 -23.50
CA ALA A 183 -11.31 5.39 -22.34
C ALA A 183 -12.16 6.35 -21.50
N ALA A 184 -11.65 7.56 -21.22
CA ALA A 184 -12.39 8.59 -20.49
C ALA A 184 -13.61 9.11 -21.27
N TYR A 185 -13.50 9.25 -22.60
CA TYR A 185 -14.63 9.62 -23.47
C TYR A 185 -15.78 8.60 -23.37
N PHE A 186 -15.48 7.30 -23.58
CA PHE A 186 -16.52 6.27 -23.54
C PHE A 186 -17.12 6.10 -22.14
N PHE A 187 -16.32 6.27 -21.09
CA PHE A 187 -16.79 6.33 -19.72
C PHE A 187 -17.79 7.47 -19.52
N GLY A 188 -17.39 8.70 -19.84
CA GLY A 188 -18.22 9.90 -19.64
C GLY A 188 -19.49 9.87 -20.47
N ARG A 189 -19.40 9.39 -21.72
CA ARG A 189 -20.57 9.20 -22.59
C ARG A 189 -21.57 8.22 -22.00
N ARG A 190 -21.11 7.07 -21.50
CA ARG A 190 -21.99 6.07 -20.87
C ARG A 190 -22.64 6.60 -19.61
N LEU A 191 -21.90 7.29 -18.73
CA LEU A 191 -22.47 7.92 -17.55
C LEU A 191 -23.52 8.96 -17.91
N HIS A 192 -23.24 9.83 -18.88
CA HIS A 192 -24.20 10.83 -19.36
C HIS A 192 -25.49 10.17 -19.87
N GLN A 193 -25.37 9.10 -20.66
CA GLN A 193 -26.49 8.35 -21.20
C GLN A 193 -27.36 7.68 -20.13
N GLU A 194 -26.74 7.13 -19.08
CA GLU A 194 -27.44 6.39 -18.02
C GLU A 194 -28.00 7.30 -16.92
N LEU A 195 -27.27 8.36 -16.57
CA LEU A 195 -27.65 9.30 -15.51
C LEU A 195 -28.48 10.48 -16.03
N LYS A 196 -28.56 10.68 -17.35
CA LYS A 196 -29.23 11.81 -18.01
C LYS A 196 -28.83 13.15 -17.37
N THR A 197 -27.52 13.31 -17.18
CA THR A 197 -26.91 14.38 -16.39
C THR A 197 -25.65 14.85 -17.12
N PRO A 198 -25.34 16.16 -17.17
CA PRO A 198 -24.06 16.63 -17.69
C PRO A 198 -22.86 15.93 -17.06
N VAL A 199 -21.82 15.69 -17.85
CA VAL A 199 -20.59 15.03 -17.37
C VAL A 199 -19.38 15.83 -17.81
N GLY A 200 -18.50 16.16 -16.87
CA GLY A 200 -17.18 16.72 -17.12
C GLY A 200 -16.11 15.65 -16.97
N MET A 201 -15.34 15.40 -18.03
CA MET A 201 -14.19 14.50 -18.00
C MET A 201 -12.90 15.32 -18.04
N ILE A 202 -12.07 15.16 -17.01
CA ILE A 202 -10.72 15.71 -16.95
C ILE A 202 -9.74 14.60 -17.33
N ASP A 203 -8.80 14.88 -18.22
CA ASP A 203 -7.77 13.94 -18.68
C ASP A 203 -6.38 14.48 -18.30
N ALA A 204 -5.78 13.87 -17.29
CA ALA A 204 -4.43 14.12 -16.79
C ALA A 204 -3.55 12.87 -16.97
N SER A 205 -3.25 12.53 -18.23
CA SER A 205 -2.45 11.35 -18.58
C SER A 205 -1.11 11.72 -19.21
N TRP A 206 -0.06 10.91 -18.99
CA TRP A 206 1.22 11.02 -19.71
C TRP A 206 1.85 9.65 -19.97
N GLY A 207 2.00 9.28 -21.25
CA GLY A 207 2.61 8.03 -21.70
C GLY A 207 4.02 7.72 -21.17
N GLY A 208 4.28 6.44 -20.91
CA GLY A 208 5.59 5.92 -20.50
C GLY A 208 5.93 6.15 -19.03
N THR A 209 4.99 6.64 -18.22
CA THR A 209 5.24 6.99 -16.81
C THR A 209 4.97 5.82 -15.88
N ARG A 210 5.81 5.69 -14.85
CA ARG A 210 5.57 4.79 -13.71
C ARG A 210 4.62 5.45 -12.70
N ILE A 211 4.18 4.74 -11.66
CA ILE A 211 3.26 5.25 -10.64
C ILE A 211 3.89 6.31 -9.70
N GLU A 212 5.20 6.27 -9.46
CA GLU A 212 5.87 7.10 -8.45
C GLU A 212 5.77 8.59 -8.75
N PRO A 213 5.96 9.08 -10.00
CA PRO A 213 5.84 10.50 -10.28
C PRO A 213 4.44 11.09 -10.12
N TRP A 214 3.43 10.22 -9.99
CA TRP A 214 2.05 10.59 -9.69
C TRP A 214 1.72 10.57 -8.20
N THR A 215 2.64 10.12 -7.34
CA THR A 215 2.38 9.90 -5.91
C THR A 215 3.08 10.98 -5.06
N PRO A 216 2.33 11.84 -4.36
CA PRO A 216 2.91 12.80 -3.41
C PRO A 216 3.77 12.09 -2.35
N GLY A 217 4.84 12.74 -1.90
CA GLY A 217 5.66 12.22 -0.79
C GLY A 217 6.54 11.01 -1.12
N SER A 218 6.57 10.51 -2.37
CA SER A 218 7.44 9.40 -2.79
C SER A 218 8.93 9.76 -2.91
N GLY A 219 9.40 10.86 -2.29
CA GLY A 219 10.74 11.42 -2.46
C GLY A 219 10.80 12.58 -3.46
N GLN A 220 11.94 12.76 -4.15
CA GLN A 220 12.20 13.91 -5.04
C GLN A 220 11.40 13.91 -6.36
N ASP A 221 10.53 12.94 -6.62
CA ASP A 221 10.08 12.60 -7.98
C ASP A 221 8.58 12.74 -8.27
N ALA A 222 7.74 13.28 -7.38
CA ALA A 222 6.29 13.48 -7.58
C ALA A 222 5.92 14.52 -8.68
N VAL A 223 6.76 14.65 -9.70
CA VAL A 223 6.79 15.77 -10.64
C VAL A 223 5.58 15.85 -11.56
N LEU A 224 4.89 14.73 -11.81
CA LEU A 224 3.69 14.69 -12.62
C LEU A 224 2.46 15.03 -11.79
N PHE A 225 2.38 14.50 -10.57
CA PHE A 225 1.36 14.94 -9.62
C PHE A 225 1.41 16.46 -9.45
N ASN A 226 2.58 16.97 -9.13
CA ASN A 226 2.82 18.39 -8.88
C ASN A 226 2.44 19.28 -10.07
N GLY A 227 2.79 18.85 -11.29
CA GLY A 227 2.58 19.64 -12.50
C GLY A 227 1.20 19.50 -13.15
N MET A 228 0.51 18.37 -12.95
CA MET A 228 -0.71 18.03 -13.69
C MET A 228 -1.94 17.72 -12.83
N VAL A 229 -1.76 17.44 -11.55
CA VAL A 229 -2.85 16.96 -10.67
C VAL A 229 -3.06 17.89 -9.48
N ALA A 230 -1.98 18.35 -8.85
CA ALA A 230 -2.05 19.13 -7.62
C ALA A 230 -2.92 20.40 -7.75
N GLY A 231 -2.81 21.10 -8.89
CA GLY A 231 -3.57 22.32 -9.17
C GLY A 231 -5.04 22.10 -9.52
N LEU A 232 -5.48 20.84 -9.69
CA LEU A 232 -6.91 20.52 -9.84
C LEU A 232 -7.63 20.65 -8.49
N ALA A 233 -6.97 20.36 -7.38
CA ALA A 233 -7.55 20.57 -6.06
C ALA A 233 -7.64 22.08 -5.76
N PRO A 234 -8.71 22.56 -5.10
CA PRO A 234 -9.77 21.78 -4.46
C PRO A 234 -11.01 21.48 -5.32
N SER A 235 -10.95 21.42 -6.66
CA SER A 235 -12.14 21.09 -7.47
C SER A 235 -12.90 19.88 -6.91
N ALA A 236 -14.22 20.01 -6.79
CA ALA A 236 -15.05 18.88 -6.43
C ALA A 236 -15.09 17.90 -7.62
N ILE A 237 -14.68 16.66 -7.37
CA ILE A 237 -14.71 15.55 -8.31
C ILE A 237 -15.48 14.39 -7.69
N LYS A 238 -16.21 13.66 -8.52
CA LYS A 238 -16.92 12.47 -8.08
C LYS A 238 -16.00 11.27 -7.89
N GLY A 239 -14.93 11.16 -8.67
CA GLY A 239 -13.99 10.04 -8.60
C GLY A 239 -12.88 10.08 -9.64
N VAL A 240 -11.98 9.10 -9.55
CA VAL A 240 -10.79 8.98 -10.40
C VAL A 240 -10.83 7.66 -11.19
N LEU A 241 -10.41 7.73 -12.46
CA LEU A 241 -10.11 6.60 -13.32
C LEU A 241 -8.59 6.51 -13.50
N TRP A 242 -8.02 5.33 -13.27
CA TRP A 242 -6.59 5.12 -13.32
C TRP A 242 -6.22 3.98 -14.25
N TYR A 243 -5.31 4.24 -15.20
CA TYR A 243 -4.80 3.19 -16.07
C TYR A 243 -3.29 3.34 -16.23
N GLN A 244 -2.58 2.56 -15.43
CA GLN A 244 -1.13 2.55 -15.35
C GLN A 244 -0.61 1.22 -14.80
N GLY A 245 0.63 0.91 -15.16
CA GLY A 245 1.40 -0.19 -14.58
C GLY A 245 2.40 -0.76 -15.59
N GLU A 246 2.18 -0.52 -16.89
CA GLU A 246 2.97 -1.12 -17.96
C GLU A 246 4.44 -0.67 -17.89
N SER A 247 4.74 0.58 -17.53
CA SER A 247 6.13 0.98 -17.31
C SER A 247 6.77 0.33 -16.08
N ASN A 248 6.00 0.04 -15.02
CA ASN A 248 6.53 -0.69 -13.85
C ASN A 248 6.88 -2.13 -14.25
N VAL A 249 6.02 -2.80 -15.03
CA VAL A 249 6.31 -4.13 -15.59
C VAL A 249 7.52 -4.09 -16.52
N ALA A 250 7.54 -3.15 -17.46
CA ALA A 250 8.58 -3.06 -18.49
C ALA A 250 9.97 -2.68 -17.94
N ASP A 251 10.05 -2.11 -16.73
CA ASP A 251 11.30 -1.82 -16.05
C ASP A 251 11.75 -3.00 -15.13
N GLY A 252 10.99 -4.11 -15.11
CA GLY A 252 11.30 -5.31 -14.34
C GLY A 252 11.06 -5.15 -12.83
N GLU A 253 10.16 -4.26 -12.44
CA GLU A 253 9.86 -4.01 -11.04
C GLU A 253 9.22 -5.23 -10.36
N ASP A 254 9.56 -5.44 -9.08
CA ASP A 254 8.82 -6.39 -8.24
C ASP A 254 7.36 -5.95 -8.09
N ALA A 255 6.45 -6.71 -8.70
CA ALA A 255 5.01 -6.51 -8.63
C ALA A 255 4.49 -6.42 -7.19
N GLY A 256 5.14 -7.07 -6.21
CA GLY A 256 4.77 -7.00 -4.81
C GLY A 256 4.82 -5.59 -4.21
N LEU A 257 5.58 -4.67 -4.82
CA LEU A 257 5.65 -3.26 -4.41
C LEU A 257 4.48 -2.43 -4.93
N TYR A 258 3.80 -2.87 -6.00
CA TYR A 258 2.77 -2.09 -6.66
C TYR A 258 1.57 -1.83 -5.75
N VAL A 259 1.22 -2.79 -4.88
CA VAL A 259 0.12 -2.64 -3.91
C VAL A 259 0.37 -1.48 -2.96
N GLY A 260 1.57 -1.40 -2.37
CA GLY A 260 1.95 -0.30 -1.48
C GLY A 260 2.02 1.05 -2.18
N LYS A 261 2.37 1.07 -3.47
CA LYS A 261 2.36 2.28 -4.29
C LYS A 261 0.94 2.74 -4.61
N MET A 262 0.01 1.81 -4.88
CA MET A 262 -1.41 2.14 -5.02
C MET A 262 -1.99 2.70 -3.73
N GLU A 263 -1.63 2.14 -2.56
CA GLU A 263 -2.04 2.70 -1.26
C GLU A 263 -1.56 4.14 -1.08
N ALA A 264 -0.29 4.40 -1.37
CA ALA A 264 0.27 5.73 -1.29
C ALA A 264 -0.40 6.68 -2.29
N LEU A 265 -0.57 6.29 -3.55
CA LEU A 265 -1.22 7.09 -4.59
C LEU A 265 -2.65 7.49 -4.17
N VAL A 266 -3.49 6.52 -3.82
CA VAL A 266 -4.89 6.75 -3.47
C VAL A 266 -5.00 7.59 -2.19
N GLY A 267 -4.24 7.22 -1.16
CA GLY A 267 -4.26 7.93 0.12
C GLY A 267 -3.80 9.38 -0.01
N GLU A 268 -2.71 9.62 -0.72
CA GLU A 268 -2.16 10.96 -0.88
C GLU A 268 -3.01 11.86 -1.76
N TRP A 269 -3.65 11.33 -2.81
CA TRP A 269 -4.58 12.12 -3.62
C TRP A 269 -5.82 12.52 -2.80
N ARG A 270 -6.43 11.59 -2.06
CA ARG A 270 -7.55 11.90 -1.17
C ARG A 270 -7.17 12.91 -0.10
N ARG A 271 -5.98 12.77 0.50
CA ARG A 271 -5.42 13.73 1.46
C ARG A 271 -5.23 15.12 0.86
N HIS A 272 -4.72 15.20 -0.38
CA HIS A 272 -4.51 16.47 -1.08
C HIS A 272 -5.82 17.19 -1.40
N TRP A 273 -6.86 16.44 -1.77
CA TRP A 273 -8.20 16.98 -1.99
C TRP A 273 -8.96 17.27 -0.68
N GLY A 274 -8.65 16.55 0.40
CA GLY A 274 -9.38 16.60 1.65
C GLY A 274 -10.76 15.93 1.59
N ILE A 275 -11.01 15.07 0.59
CA ILE A 275 -12.25 14.32 0.42
C ILE A 275 -11.98 12.87 0.04
N GLU A 276 -12.85 11.96 0.48
CA GLU A 276 -12.85 10.56 0.05
C GLU A 276 -13.64 10.43 -1.26
N PHE A 277 -13.00 9.93 -2.30
CA PHE A 277 -13.65 9.63 -3.58
C PHE A 277 -13.31 8.20 -4.09
N PRO A 278 -14.21 7.58 -4.86
CA PRO A 278 -13.93 6.31 -5.53
C PRO A 278 -12.73 6.40 -6.46
N PHE A 279 -11.92 5.35 -6.46
CA PHE A 279 -10.73 5.23 -7.31
C PHE A 279 -10.82 3.94 -8.12
N TYR A 280 -11.18 4.05 -9.39
CA TYR A 280 -11.38 2.91 -10.27
C TYR A 280 -10.24 2.75 -11.24
N TYR A 281 -9.70 1.54 -11.36
CA TYR A 281 -8.52 1.28 -12.17
C TYR A 281 -8.68 0.11 -13.13
N THR A 282 -7.79 0.07 -14.10
CA THR A 282 -7.80 -0.92 -15.17
C THR A 282 -6.67 -1.92 -14.97
N GLN A 283 -7.00 -3.20 -14.87
CA GLN A 283 -5.99 -4.26 -14.93
C GLN A 283 -5.24 -4.18 -16.26
N LEU A 284 -3.94 -4.42 -16.26
CA LEU A 284 -3.14 -4.33 -17.48
C LEU A 284 -3.62 -5.32 -18.55
N ALA A 285 -3.57 -4.92 -19.82
CA ALA A 285 -3.88 -5.81 -20.91
C ALA A 285 -2.68 -6.74 -21.20
N PRO A 286 -2.92 -7.97 -21.69
CA PRO A 286 -1.88 -8.88 -22.19
C PRO A 286 -0.96 -8.20 -23.21
N HIS A 287 0.35 -8.40 -23.07
CA HIS A 287 1.38 -7.87 -23.96
C HIS A 287 2.68 -8.68 -23.78
N LEU A 288 3.45 -8.86 -24.86
CA LEU A 288 4.71 -9.61 -24.82
C LEU A 288 5.87 -8.78 -24.24
N TYR A 289 5.86 -8.50 -22.94
CA TYR A 289 6.92 -7.73 -22.28
C TYR A 289 8.31 -8.36 -22.43
N HIS A 290 8.42 -9.70 -22.49
CA HIS A 290 9.71 -10.36 -22.69
C HIS A 290 10.40 -10.00 -24.02
N THR A 291 9.65 -9.48 -24.99
CA THR A 291 10.17 -9.06 -26.30
C THR A 291 10.62 -7.59 -26.32
N VAL A 292 10.22 -6.80 -25.32
CA VAL A 292 10.53 -5.37 -25.23
C VAL A 292 11.93 -5.18 -24.65
N ARG A 293 12.86 -4.61 -25.42
CA ARG A 293 14.21 -4.28 -24.91
C ARG A 293 14.19 -3.02 -24.04
N ARG A 294 14.12 -3.19 -22.72
CA ARG A 294 14.36 -2.12 -21.72
C ARG A 294 15.24 -2.63 -20.59
N ALA A 295 16.56 -2.57 -20.75
CA ALA A 295 17.61 -2.79 -19.73
C ALA A 295 17.61 -4.09 -18.87
N THR A 296 16.48 -4.78 -18.71
CA THR A 296 16.22 -5.88 -17.79
C THR A 296 15.56 -7.02 -18.56
N VAL A 297 15.92 -8.26 -18.23
CA VAL A 297 15.25 -9.46 -18.77
C VAL A 297 13.96 -9.67 -17.99
N ILE A 298 12.84 -9.72 -18.70
CA ILE A 298 11.51 -9.91 -18.12
C ILE A 298 11.04 -11.33 -18.47
N ASP A 299 10.68 -12.13 -17.46
CA ASP A 299 10.05 -13.43 -17.71
C ASP A 299 8.54 -13.27 -18.00
N PRO A 300 7.95 -14.19 -18.81
CA PRO A 300 6.52 -14.15 -19.15
C PRO A 300 5.54 -14.18 -17.97
N GLN A 301 5.99 -14.51 -16.75
CA GLN A 301 5.12 -14.50 -15.57
C GLN A 301 5.16 -13.17 -14.80
N THR A 302 5.92 -12.17 -15.27
CA THR A 302 5.97 -10.84 -14.64
C THR A 302 4.62 -10.13 -14.73
N LEU A 303 3.96 -10.15 -15.88
CA LEU A 303 2.63 -9.55 -16.04
C LEU A 303 1.56 -10.24 -15.17
N PRO A 304 1.46 -11.59 -15.10
CA PRO A 304 0.59 -12.26 -14.14
C PRO A 304 0.83 -11.88 -12.67
N ARG A 305 2.09 -11.69 -12.25
CA ARG A 305 2.39 -11.19 -10.90
C ARG A 305 1.88 -9.75 -10.71
N MET A 306 1.99 -8.90 -11.73
CA MET A 306 1.39 -7.56 -11.70
C MET A 306 -0.13 -7.60 -11.65
N TRP A 307 -0.80 -8.49 -12.40
CA TRP A 307 -2.25 -8.67 -12.32
C TRP A 307 -2.71 -9.07 -10.92
N GLU A 308 -1.97 -9.95 -10.27
CA GLU A 308 -2.23 -10.37 -8.90
C GLU A 308 -2.03 -9.19 -7.92
N ALA A 309 -0.98 -8.39 -8.08
CA ALA A 309 -0.78 -7.18 -7.29
C ALA A 309 -1.86 -6.11 -7.52
N GLN A 310 -2.32 -5.93 -8.76
CA GLN A 310 -3.45 -5.06 -9.07
C GLN A 310 -4.73 -5.58 -8.42
N ALA A 311 -4.97 -6.89 -8.41
CA ALA A 311 -6.12 -7.46 -7.70
C ALA A 311 -6.03 -7.25 -6.18
N ASP A 312 -4.84 -7.40 -5.58
CA ASP A 312 -4.63 -7.17 -4.15
C ASP A 312 -4.88 -5.71 -3.75
N ALA A 313 -4.67 -4.75 -4.65
CA ALA A 313 -4.96 -3.34 -4.40
C ALA A 313 -6.47 -3.07 -4.19
N LEU A 314 -7.37 -4.02 -4.51
CA LEU A 314 -8.80 -3.95 -4.16
C LEU A 314 -9.04 -3.91 -2.64
N ARG A 315 -8.04 -4.26 -1.81
CA ARG A 315 -8.13 -4.10 -0.34
C ARG A 315 -8.19 -2.63 0.10
N ILE A 316 -7.82 -1.69 -0.77
CA ILE A 316 -7.90 -0.26 -0.49
C ILE A 316 -9.39 0.16 -0.53
N PRO A 317 -9.94 0.74 0.55
CA PRO A 317 -11.35 1.13 0.59
C PRO A 317 -11.75 2.12 -0.51
N GLY A 318 -12.94 1.92 -1.09
CA GLY A 318 -13.46 2.77 -2.15
C GLY A 318 -12.78 2.57 -3.51
N THR A 319 -12.02 1.49 -3.69
CA THR A 319 -11.43 1.15 -4.99
C THR A 319 -12.22 0.09 -5.76
N GLY A 320 -11.93 -0.04 -7.04
CA GLY A 320 -12.51 -1.06 -7.90
C GLY A 320 -11.68 -1.24 -9.17
N MET A 321 -11.72 -2.44 -9.75
CA MET A 321 -10.88 -2.82 -10.89
C MET A 321 -11.73 -3.45 -11.98
N ILE A 322 -11.40 -3.17 -13.24
CA ILE A 322 -11.90 -3.90 -14.39
C ILE A 322 -10.83 -4.83 -14.97
N GLY A 323 -11.22 -5.98 -15.49
CA GLY A 323 -10.33 -6.87 -16.26
C GLY A 323 -10.27 -6.49 -17.73
N THR A 324 -9.14 -6.76 -18.38
CA THR A 324 -8.89 -6.46 -19.80
C THR A 324 -8.15 -7.60 -20.53
N ASN A 325 -8.01 -8.76 -19.89
CA ASN A 325 -7.33 -9.93 -20.45
C ASN A 325 -8.00 -10.53 -21.70
N ASP A 326 -9.13 -9.99 -22.12
CA ASP A 326 -9.86 -10.35 -23.33
C ASP A 326 -9.88 -9.26 -24.41
N LEU A 327 -9.20 -8.13 -24.18
CA LEU A 327 -9.29 -6.94 -25.04
C LEU A 327 -8.03 -6.66 -25.87
N THR A 328 -7.02 -7.54 -25.81
CA THR A 328 -5.80 -7.40 -26.61
C THR A 328 -6.00 -7.95 -28.02
N ASP A 329 -5.96 -7.09 -29.03
CA ASP A 329 -6.07 -7.47 -30.43
C ASP A 329 -4.72 -7.87 -31.05
N ASP A 330 -3.61 -7.30 -30.58
CA ASP A 330 -2.25 -7.64 -30.97
C ASP A 330 -1.34 -7.67 -29.73
N LEU A 331 -0.76 -8.84 -29.42
CA LEU A 331 0.12 -9.02 -28.26
C LEU A 331 1.45 -8.26 -28.40
N ALA A 332 1.84 -7.88 -29.63
CA ALA A 332 3.03 -7.05 -29.88
C ALA A 332 2.75 -5.54 -29.67
N ASP A 333 1.48 -5.12 -29.66
CA ASP A 333 1.09 -3.75 -29.34
C ASP A 333 0.65 -3.67 -27.87
N ILE A 334 1.32 -2.81 -27.10
CA ILE A 334 1.00 -2.60 -25.69
C ILE A 334 -0.29 -1.77 -25.49
N HIS A 335 -0.83 -1.18 -26.58
CA HIS A 335 -1.98 -0.28 -26.57
C HIS A 335 -3.23 -0.93 -27.19
N PRO A 336 -4.02 -1.72 -26.44
CA PRO A 336 -5.22 -2.37 -26.96
C PRO A 336 -6.16 -1.37 -27.63
N ARG A 337 -6.69 -1.77 -28.80
CA ARG A 337 -7.54 -0.89 -29.63
C ARG A 337 -8.97 -0.80 -29.12
N ASP A 338 -9.46 -1.78 -28.37
CA ASP A 338 -10.81 -1.76 -27.79
C ASP A 338 -10.91 -0.88 -26.53
N LYS A 339 -10.72 0.43 -26.72
CA LYS A 339 -10.92 1.43 -25.64
C LYS A 339 -12.39 1.63 -25.27
N LYS A 340 -13.30 1.21 -26.14
CA LYS A 340 -14.75 1.27 -25.88
C LYS A 340 -15.13 0.33 -24.76
N SER A 341 -14.74 -0.94 -24.83
CA SER A 341 -15.00 -1.90 -23.75
C SER A 341 -14.37 -1.47 -22.44
N ILE A 342 -13.16 -0.89 -22.46
CA ILE A 342 -12.49 -0.37 -21.26
C ILE A 342 -13.32 0.76 -20.61
N GLY A 343 -13.70 1.78 -21.38
CA GLY A 343 -14.51 2.89 -20.86
C GLY A 343 -15.90 2.45 -20.38
N LEU A 344 -16.55 1.52 -21.08
CA LEU A 344 -17.85 0.97 -20.69
C LEU A 344 -17.77 0.14 -19.42
N ARG A 345 -16.73 -0.68 -19.25
CA ARG A 345 -16.52 -1.47 -18.02
C ARG A 345 -16.26 -0.56 -16.82
N LEU A 346 -15.44 0.49 -16.97
CA LEU A 346 -15.23 1.50 -15.92
C LEU A 346 -16.54 2.21 -15.57
N ALA A 347 -17.37 2.56 -16.56
CA ALA A 347 -18.65 3.22 -16.32
C ALA A 347 -19.64 2.29 -15.60
N ASN A 348 -19.70 1.01 -16.00
CA ASN A 348 -20.53 0.02 -15.31
C ASN A 348 -20.10 -0.17 -13.86
N LEU A 349 -18.79 -0.18 -13.59
CA LEU A 349 -18.25 -0.21 -12.23
C LEU A 349 -18.68 1.02 -11.41
N ALA A 350 -18.61 2.22 -11.98
CA ALA A 350 -19.08 3.43 -11.32
C ALA A 350 -20.60 3.43 -11.10
N LEU A 351 -21.39 3.02 -12.09
CA LEU A 351 -22.85 2.92 -11.97
C LEU A 351 -23.24 1.95 -10.85
N ALA A 352 -22.62 0.78 -10.79
CA ALA A 352 -22.89 -0.21 -9.76
C ALA A 352 -22.44 0.23 -8.36
N ARG A 353 -21.21 0.73 -8.21
CA ARG A 353 -20.60 0.99 -6.89
C ARG A 353 -20.76 2.42 -6.38
N THR A 354 -20.79 3.42 -7.24
CA THR A 354 -20.94 4.84 -6.86
C THR A 354 -22.38 5.29 -6.88
N TYR A 355 -23.16 4.83 -7.86
CA TYR A 355 -24.53 5.29 -8.09
C TYR A 355 -25.61 4.27 -7.69
N GLY A 356 -25.22 3.15 -7.06
CA GLY A 356 -26.14 2.18 -6.48
C GLY A 356 -26.99 1.40 -7.51
N ARG A 357 -26.57 1.34 -8.77
CA ARG A 357 -27.26 0.59 -9.84
C ARG A 357 -26.90 -0.90 -9.78
N ALA A 358 -27.40 -1.57 -8.75
CA ALA A 358 -27.05 -2.97 -8.42
C ALA A 358 -27.40 -3.99 -9.52
N GLU A 359 -28.29 -3.64 -10.44
CA GLU A 359 -28.64 -4.46 -11.60
C GLU A 359 -27.53 -4.50 -12.67
N ILE A 360 -26.58 -3.57 -12.63
CA ILE A 360 -25.44 -3.54 -13.55
C ILE A 360 -24.34 -4.46 -13.04
N VAL A 361 -24.08 -5.54 -13.77
CA VAL A 361 -22.97 -6.44 -13.49
C VAL A 361 -21.66 -5.77 -13.95
N ALA A 362 -20.76 -5.53 -13.00
CA ALA A 362 -19.51 -4.79 -13.23
C ALA A 362 -18.23 -5.59 -12.98
N SER A 363 -18.34 -6.87 -12.61
CA SER A 363 -17.20 -7.76 -12.38
C SER A 363 -17.44 -9.11 -13.05
N GLY A 364 -16.37 -9.68 -13.61
CA GLY A 364 -16.33 -11.08 -14.06
C GLY A 364 -15.98 -12.03 -12.91
N PRO A 365 -15.87 -13.33 -13.18
CA PRO A 365 -15.55 -14.31 -12.14
C PRO A 365 -14.24 -13.99 -11.41
N VAL A 366 -14.27 -13.96 -10.08
CA VAL A 366 -13.09 -13.76 -9.22
C VAL A 366 -12.88 -15.02 -8.41
N PHE A 367 -11.69 -15.62 -8.46
CA PHE A 367 -11.39 -16.85 -7.72
C PHE A 367 -11.63 -16.67 -6.23
N ARG A 368 -12.37 -17.62 -5.65
CA ARG A 368 -12.73 -17.62 -4.22
C ARG A 368 -12.06 -18.76 -3.47
N ALA A 369 -12.17 -19.99 -3.96
CA ALA A 369 -11.63 -21.15 -3.26
C ALA A 369 -11.35 -22.33 -4.20
N LEU A 370 -10.35 -23.11 -3.80
CA LEU A 370 -10.01 -24.42 -4.36
C LEU A 370 -10.43 -25.50 -3.35
N ALA A 371 -11.20 -26.48 -3.81
CA ALA A 371 -11.46 -27.73 -3.11
C ALA A 371 -10.88 -28.90 -3.92
N VAL A 372 -10.51 -29.99 -3.25
CA VAL A 372 -9.92 -31.17 -3.88
C VAL A 372 -10.86 -32.37 -3.71
N ASP A 373 -11.14 -33.06 -4.82
CA ASP A 373 -11.99 -34.25 -4.87
C ASP A 373 -11.28 -35.34 -5.69
N GLY A 374 -10.48 -36.17 -5.00
CA GLY A 374 -9.56 -37.11 -5.64
C GLY A 374 -8.55 -36.39 -6.53
N ALA A 375 -8.54 -36.70 -7.82
CA ALA A 375 -7.69 -36.06 -8.82
C ALA A 375 -8.25 -34.74 -9.38
N ARG A 376 -9.39 -34.26 -8.88
CA ARG A 376 -10.08 -33.05 -9.37
C ARG A 376 -9.79 -31.85 -8.46
N ALA A 377 -9.37 -30.76 -9.07
CA ALA A 377 -9.39 -29.43 -8.45
C ALA A 377 -10.71 -28.74 -8.78
N VAL A 378 -11.53 -28.46 -7.78
CA VAL A 378 -12.84 -27.83 -7.92
C VAL A 378 -12.75 -26.37 -7.47
N LEU A 379 -12.93 -25.46 -8.42
CA LEU A 379 -12.76 -24.02 -8.23
C LEU A 379 -14.12 -23.34 -8.11
N SER A 380 -14.23 -22.45 -7.12
CA SER A 380 -15.38 -21.57 -6.93
C SER A 380 -14.98 -20.12 -7.15
N PHE A 381 -15.93 -19.32 -7.61
CA PHE A 381 -15.72 -17.92 -7.96
C PHE A 381 -16.83 -17.06 -7.38
N ASP A 382 -16.50 -15.84 -7.00
CA ASP A 382 -17.48 -14.76 -6.87
C ASP A 382 -17.83 -14.23 -8.26
N HIS A 383 -19.01 -13.60 -8.40
CA HIS A 383 -19.52 -13.10 -9.70
C HIS A 383 -19.62 -14.17 -10.81
N ALA A 384 -19.92 -15.41 -10.41
CA ALA A 384 -19.91 -16.61 -11.25
C ALA A 384 -21.25 -16.95 -11.91
N ASP A 385 -22.24 -16.06 -11.89
CA ASP A 385 -23.54 -16.37 -12.49
C ASP A 385 -23.39 -16.63 -14.00
N GLY A 386 -23.86 -17.80 -14.46
CA GLY A 386 -23.79 -18.25 -15.85
C GLY A 386 -22.38 -18.32 -16.43
N LEU A 387 -21.45 -18.98 -15.72
CA LEU A 387 -20.12 -19.27 -16.27
C LEU A 387 -20.21 -19.91 -17.67
N ALA A 388 -19.39 -19.43 -18.60
CA ALA A 388 -19.31 -19.95 -19.96
C ALA A 388 -17.92 -19.71 -20.58
N ALA A 389 -17.64 -20.41 -21.67
CA ALA A 389 -16.57 -20.05 -22.59
C ALA A 389 -17.11 -19.04 -23.62
N ARG A 390 -16.48 -17.86 -23.75
CA ARG A 390 -16.98 -16.79 -24.63
C ARG A 390 -16.98 -17.14 -26.13
N ASP A 391 -16.21 -18.15 -26.53
CA ASP A 391 -15.95 -18.51 -27.92
C ASP A 391 -16.41 -19.93 -28.27
N GLY A 392 -17.10 -20.62 -27.36
CA GLY A 392 -17.56 -22.00 -27.55
C GLY A 392 -16.44 -23.05 -27.58
N LYS A 393 -15.18 -22.65 -27.35
CA LYS A 393 -14.04 -23.58 -27.26
C LYS A 393 -13.90 -24.12 -25.83
N PRO A 394 -13.16 -25.23 -25.63
CA PRO A 394 -12.80 -25.68 -24.28
C PRO A 394 -12.15 -24.55 -23.46
N LEU A 395 -12.34 -24.58 -22.14
CA LEU A 395 -11.72 -23.60 -21.25
C LEU A 395 -10.20 -23.71 -21.32
N GLY A 396 -9.54 -22.59 -21.61
CA GLY A 396 -8.08 -22.50 -21.71
C GLY A 396 -7.41 -21.90 -20.47
N TRP A 397 -6.07 -21.94 -20.47
CA TRP A 397 -5.20 -21.25 -19.50
C TRP A 397 -5.29 -21.71 -18.05
N PHE A 398 -5.69 -22.95 -17.81
CA PHE A 398 -5.60 -23.57 -16.49
C PHE A 398 -4.34 -24.45 -16.40
N ASP A 399 -3.51 -24.20 -15.38
CA ASP A 399 -2.47 -25.12 -14.98
C ASP A 399 -2.74 -25.62 -13.56
N ILE A 400 -2.40 -26.88 -13.29
CA ILE A 400 -2.62 -27.58 -12.03
C ILE A 400 -1.31 -28.22 -11.55
N ALA A 401 -1.06 -28.20 -10.25
CA ALA A 401 0.14 -28.74 -9.63
C ALA A 401 -0.20 -29.67 -8.45
N GLY A 402 0.64 -30.70 -8.26
CA GLY A 402 0.63 -31.53 -7.06
C GLY A 402 1.59 -31.00 -5.99
N ALA A 403 1.82 -31.79 -4.95
CA ALA A 403 2.70 -31.42 -3.83
C ALA A 403 4.16 -31.13 -4.22
N ASP A 404 4.59 -31.55 -5.42
CA ASP A 404 5.91 -31.25 -5.97
C ASP A 404 6.05 -29.79 -6.48
N GLY A 405 4.95 -29.04 -6.49
CA GLY A 405 4.90 -27.65 -6.92
C GLY A 405 5.08 -27.44 -8.43
N ARG A 406 5.10 -28.50 -9.23
CA ARG A 406 5.28 -28.40 -10.69
C ARG A 406 3.92 -28.26 -11.37
N TYR A 407 3.74 -27.14 -12.06
CA TYR A 407 2.52 -26.87 -12.81
C TYR A 407 2.51 -27.62 -14.15
N HIS A 408 1.39 -28.28 -14.42
CA HIS A 408 1.08 -28.96 -15.66
C HIS A 408 -0.20 -28.39 -16.27
N ALA A 409 -0.30 -28.39 -17.60
CA ALA A 409 -1.53 -28.01 -18.27
C ALA A 409 -2.71 -28.84 -17.74
N GLY A 410 -3.81 -28.15 -17.42
CA GLY A 410 -5.05 -28.72 -16.91
C GLY A 410 -6.15 -28.69 -17.96
N THR A 411 -6.97 -29.73 -17.99
CA THR A 411 -8.25 -29.74 -18.71
C THR A 411 -9.32 -29.20 -17.77
N ALA A 412 -10.04 -28.17 -18.21
CA ALA A 412 -11.04 -27.48 -17.42
C ALA A 412 -12.44 -27.58 -18.03
N GLU A 413 -13.44 -27.80 -17.19
CA GLU A 413 -14.86 -27.87 -17.56
C GLU A 413 -15.75 -27.17 -16.51
N ILE A 414 -16.93 -26.72 -16.90
CA ILE A 414 -17.89 -26.10 -16.00
C ILE A 414 -18.88 -27.16 -15.53
N ARG A 415 -18.99 -27.36 -14.22
CA ARG A 415 -19.97 -28.27 -13.59
C ARG A 415 -20.62 -27.59 -12.39
N ASP A 416 -21.95 -27.54 -12.38
CA ASP A 416 -22.75 -26.97 -11.28
C ASP A 416 -22.29 -25.57 -10.83
N GLY A 417 -21.99 -24.69 -11.80
CA GLY A 417 -21.52 -23.32 -11.54
C GLY A 417 -20.08 -23.22 -11.01
N LYS A 418 -19.32 -24.31 -11.03
CA LYS A 418 -17.90 -24.38 -10.65
C LYS A 418 -17.04 -24.76 -11.85
N VAL A 419 -15.73 -24.49 -11.76
CA VAL A 419 -14.76 -24.99 -12.74
C VAL A 419 -14.02 -26.17 -12.15
N VAL A 420 -14.04 -27.31 -12.83
CA VAL A 420 -13.31 -28.52 -12.46
C VAL A 420 -12.09 -28.64 -13.35
N VAL A 421 -10.90 -28.74 -12.75
CA VAL A 421 -9.62 -28.87 -13.45
C VAL A 421 -8.97 -30.21 -13.11
N THR A 422 -8.48 -30.91 -14.14
CA THR A 422 -7.77 -32.20 -14.01
C THR A 422 -6.52 -32.22 -14.88
N SER A 423 -5.55 -33.07 -14.55
CA SER A 423 -4.42 -33.37 -15.43
C SER A 423 -3.97 -34.82 -15.22
N PRO A 424 -3.66 -35.58 -16.29
CA PRO A 424 -3.14 -36.95 -16.14
C PRO A 424 -1.78 -37.00 -15.42
N LYS A 425 -1.09 -35.86 -15.29
CA LYS A 425 0.19 -35.75 -14.57
C LYS A 425 0.03 -35.42 -13.09
N VAL A 426 -1.18 -35.12 -12.62
CA VAL A 426 -1.44 -34.66 -11.25
C VAL A 426 -2.55 -35.50 -10.62
N ALA A 427 -2.17 -36.51 -9.85
CA ALA A 427 -3.11 -37.41 -9.18
C ALA A 427 -3.73 -36.82 -7.90
N ALA A 428 -3.03 -35.90 -7.24
CA ALA A 428 -3.47 -35.23 -6.01
C ALA A 428 -3.15 -33.73 -6.11
N PRO A 429 -4.09 -32.92 -6.63
CA PRO A 429 -3.83 -31.51 -6.85
C PRO A 429 -3.79 -30.72 -5.54
N VAL A 430 -2.85 -29.80 -5.43
CA VAL A 430 -2.75 -28.86 -4.30
C VAL A 430 -2.88 -27.41 -4.73
N ALA A 431 -2.57 -27.10 -6.00
CA ALA A 431 -2.64 -25.75 -6.52
C ALA A 431 -3.15 -25.71 -7.97
N VAL A 432 -3.83 -24.62 -8.31
CA VAL A 432 -4.25 -24.24 -9.66
C VAL A 432 -3.86 -22.80 -9.90
N ARG A 433 -3.43 -22.48 -11.12
CA ARG A 433 -3.28 -21.11 -11.60
C ARG A 433 -4.03 -20.93 -12.91
N PHE A 434 -4.53 -19.72 -13.14
CA PHE A 434 -5.32 -19.37 -14.29
C PHE A 434 -4.80 -18.09 -14.94
N GLY A 435 -4.61 -18.11 -16.26
CA GLY A 435 -4.08 -16.97 -17.01
C GLY A 435 -2.67 -16.59 -16.58
N TRP A 436 -1.80 -17.56 -16.29
CA TRP A 436 -0.48 -17.31 -15.68
C TRP A 436 0.66 -17.14 -16.69
N ASP A 437 0.40 -16.38 -17.75
CA ASP A 437 1.35 -16.01 -18.80
C ASP A 437 1.00 -14.61 -19.33
N GLU A 438 1.98 -13.82 -19.76
CA GLU A 438 1.73 -12.48 -20.29
C GLU A 438 0.95 -12.44 -21.61
N ALA A 439 0.94 -13.56 -22.35
CA ALA A 439 0.12 -13.74 -23.54
C ALA A 439 -1.30 -14.24 -23.23
N ALA A 440 -1.64 -14.44 -21.95
CA ALA A 440 -2.89 -15.08 -21.55
C ALA A 440 -4.11 -14.26 -21.94
N GLN A 441 -4.92 -14.82 -22.83
CA GLN A 441 -6.23 -14.30 -23.23
C GLN A 441 -7.33 -15.33 -22.99
N PRO A 442 -7.67 -15.63 -21.72
CA PRO A 442 -8.56 -16.73 -21.40
C PRO A 442 -10.01 -16.46 -21.76
N ASN A 443 -10.76 -17.53 -22.03
CA ASN A 443 -12.15 -17.48 -22.54
C ASN A 443 -13.23 -17.66 -21.47
N LEU A 444 -12.87 -17.90 -20.20
CA LEU A 444 -13.86 -18.02 -19.11
C LEU A 444 -14.50 -16.66 -18.83
N VAL A 445 -15.82 -16.58 -18.95
CA VAL A 445 -16.64 -15.39 -18.66
C VAL A 445 -17.84 -15.77 -17.78
N ASN A 446 -18.48 -14.77 -17.18
CA ASN A 446 -19.83 -14.92 -16.62
C ASN A 446 -20.92 -14.60 -17.66
N ARG A 447 -22.20 -14.66 -17.24
CA ARG A 447 -23.37 -14.36 -18.08
C ARG A 447 -23.34 -12.97 -18.71
N ALA A 448 -22.73 -12.00 -18.02
CA ALA A 448 -22.57 -10.64 -18.53
C ALA A 448 -21.44 -10.50 -19.58
N GLY A 449 -20.75 -11.60 -19.90
CA GLY A 449 -19.63 -11.62 -20.83
C GLY A 449 -18.34 -11.02 -20.27
N LEU A 450 -18.26 -10.80 -18.94
CA LEU A 450 -17.06 -10.25 -18.31
C LEU A 450 -16.07 -11.37 -18.00
N PRO A 451 -14.76 -11.18 -18.31
CA PRO A 451 -13.76 -12.22 -18.17
C PRO A 451 -13.42 -12.52 -16.71
N ALA A 452 -13.05 -13.77 -16.46
CA ALA A 452 -12.47 -14.17 -15.19
C ALA A 452 -11.11 -13.52 -14.97
N MET A 453 -10.83 -13.08 -13.75
CA MET A 453 -9.54 -12.49 -13.39
C MET A 453 -8.46 -13.57 -13.26
N PRO A 454 -7.22 -13.35 -13.75
CA PRO A 454 -6.09 -14.24 -13.51
C PRO A 454 -5.81 -14.45 -12.02
N PHE A 455 -5.37 -15.64 -11.61
CA PHE A 455 -5.09 -15.94 -10.21
C PHE A 455 -4.13 -17.13 -10.02
N ARG A 456 -3.60 -17.26 -8.80
CA ARG A 456 -3.07 -18.51 -8.25
C ARG A 456 -3.86 -18.89 -7.00
N SER A 457 -4.28 -20.14 -6.90
CA SER A 457 -4.98 -20.66 -5.72
C SER A 457 -4.05 -20.83 -4.52
N GLN A 458 -2.75 -20.92 -4.77
CA GLN A 458 -1.68 -20.90 -3.77
C GLN A 458 -0.54 -20.02 -4.28
N ARG A 459 -0.13 -19.06 -3.46
CA ARG A 459 1.05 -18.23 -3.73
C ARG A 459 2.23 -18.83 -2.97
N PRO A 460 3.44 -18.89 -3.57
CA PRO A 460 4.64 -19.17 -2.80
C PRO A 460 4.73 -18.17 -1.66
N ALA A 461 5.00 -18.64 -0.45
CA ALA A 461 5.26 -17.73 0.65
C ALA A 461 6.51 -16.90 0.32
N GLU A 462 6.41 -15.58 0.44
CA GLU A 462 7.54 -14.69 0.23
C GLU A 462 8.67 -15.05 1.21
N PRO A 463 9.85 -15.48 0.72
CA PRO A 463 10.93 -15.88 1.60
C PRO A 463 11.44 -14.70 2.43
N PHE A 464 11.82 -14.95 3.67
CA PHE A 464 12.45 -13.94 4.52
C PHE A 464 13.46 -14.60 5.47
N ASP A 465 14.54 -13.87 5.75
CA ASP A 465 15.61 -14.38 6.61
C ASP A 465 15.30 -14.08 8.08
N VAL A 466 15.63 -15.02 8.97
CA VAL A 466 15.37 -14.93 10.41
C VAL A 466 16.60 -15.38 11.20
N ALA A 467 17.14 -14.50 12.03
CA ALA A 467 18.05 -14.84 13.11
C ALA A 467 17.26 -15.12 14.39
N PHE A 468 17.51 -16.28 15.01
CA PHE A 468 16.79 -16.70 16.20
C PHE A 468 17.53 -16.25 17.47
N THR A 469 16.83 -15.55 18.36
CA THR A 469 17.36 -15.13 19.66
C THR A 469 16.40 -15.47 20.78
N ILE A 470 16.96 -15.91 21.91
CA ILE A 470 16.20 -16.36 23.06
C ILE A 470 16.68 -15.58 24.27
N ASP A 471 15.78 -14.83 24.87
CA ASP A 471 16.04 -14.05 26.06
C ASP A 471 15.78 -14.88 27.32
N ASP A 472 16.26 -14.34 28.44
CA ASP A 472 15.99 -14.82 29.79
C ASP A 472 16.59 -16.16 30.23
N LEU A 473 17.65 -16.64 29.56
CA LEU A 473 18.37 -17.83 30.02
C LEU A 473 18.99 -17.60 31.42
N PRO A 474 19.06 -18.63 32.28
CA PRO A 474 18.64 -20.02 32.07
C PRO A 474 17.17 -20.32 32.45
N ALA A 475 16.34 -19.32 32.74
CA ALA A 475 14.98 -19.57 33.24
C ALA A 475 14.05 -18.38 33.01
N HIS A 476 12.87 -18.62 32.43
CA HIS A 476 11.81 -17.63 32.30
C HIS A 476 10.49 -18.15 32.86
N GLY A 477 9.88 -17.39 33.78
CA GLY A 477 8.62 -17.71 34.45
C GLY A 477 8.70 -18.88 35.43
N LYS A 478 7.52 -19.34 35.88
CA LYS A 478 7.39 -20.52 36.75
C LYS A 478 7.61 -21.83 35.97
N LEU A 479 8.26 -22.80 36.61
CA LEU A 479 8.48 -24.13 36.05
C LEU A 479 7.19 -24.97 36.08
N PRO A 480 6.65 -25.43 34.94
CA PRO A 480 5.47 -26.31 34.93
C PRO A 480 5.77 -27.69 35.54
N PRO A 481 4.76 -28.40 36.07
CA PRO A 481 4.94 -29.75 36.61
C PRO A 481 5.56 -30.70 35.57
N GLY A 482 6.55 -31.49 36.00
CA GLY A 482 7.20 -32.50 35.17
C GLY A 482 8.25 -31.95 34.19
N MET A 483 8.50 -30.63 34.17
CA MET A 483 9.56 -30.02 33.38
C MET A 483 10.80 -29.70 34.25
N THR A 484 11.95 -29.59 33.60
CA THR A 484 13.22 -29.12 34.20
C THR A 484 13.84 -28.05 33.30
N TRP A 485 14.68 -27.16 33.83
CA TRP A 485 15.31 -26.13 33.00
C TRP A 485 16.23 -26.72 31.92
N PRO A 486 17.05 -27.76 32.20
CA PRO A 486 17.79 -28.47 31.16
C PRO A 486 16.88 -29.12 30.11
N GLY A 487 15.78 -29.75 30.51
CA GLY A 487 14.83 -30.37 29.59
C GLY A 487 14.17 -29.34 28.65
N ILE A 488 13.84 -28.15 29.16
CA ILE A 488 13.34 -27.03 28.37
C ILE A 488 14.39 -26.58 27.34
N ALA A 489 15.65 -26.40 27.76
CA ALA A 489 16.75 -26.01 26.88
C ALA A 489 17.01 -27.06 25.79
N GLU A 490 17.03 -28.33 26.15
CA GLU A 490 17.20 -29.46 25.21
C GLU A 490 16.05 -29.55 24.20
N SER A 491 14.81 -29.28 24.64
CA SER A 491 13.64 -29.24 23.75
C SER A 491 13.77 -28.12 22.72
N HIS A 492 14.18 -26.92 23.14
CA HIS A 492 14.44 -25.80 22.24
C HIS A 492 15.53 -26.15 21.23
N VAL A 493 16.69 -26.61 21.71
CA VAL A 493 17.81 -27.04 20.86
C VAL A 493 17.36 -28.06 19.82
N ARG A 494 16.67 -29.12 20.25
CA ARG A 494 16.19 -30.18 19.36
C ARG A 494 15.26 -29.64 18.28
N THR A 495 14.31 -28.80 18.68
CA THR A 495 13.33 -28.21 17.76
C THR A 495 13.99 -27.28 16.75
N LEU A 496 14.87 -26.40 17.20
CA LEU A 496 15.61 -25.46 16.34
C LEU A 496 16.52 -26.19 15.35
N LYS A 497 17.27 -27.20 15.81
CA LYS A 497 18.12 -28.03 14.93
C LYS A 497 17.31 -28.81 13.91
N ALA A 498 16.15 -29.37 14.29
CA ALA A 498 15.26 -30.08 13.38
C ALA A 498 14.74 -29.20 12.22
N HIS A 499 14.68 -27.88 12.43
CA HIS A 499 14.26 -26.91 11.42
C HIS A 499 15.44 -26.19 10.74
N GLY A 500 16.68 -26.66 10.94
CA GLY A 500 17.86 -26.12 10.25
C GLY A 500 18.40 -24.81 10.82
N VAL A 501 18.06 -24.45 12.07
CA VAL A 501 18.64 -23.27 12.73
C VAL A 501 20.08 -23.57 13.13
N ALA A 502 21.03 -23.03 12.37
CA ALA A 502 22.46 -23.25 12.61
C ALA A 502 22.97 -22.55 13.89
N GLU A 503 22.41 -21.38 14.20
CA GLU A 503 22.79 -20.53 15.32
C GLU A 503 21.54 -19.96 16.01
N ALA A 504 21.53 -19.98 17.34
CA ALA A 504 20.55 -19.27 18.14
C ALA A 504 21.22 -18.68 19.39
N TYR A 505 21.26 -17.35 19.51
CA TYR A 505 21.87 -16.69 20.66
C TYR A 505 20.96 -16.79 21.89
N GLY A 506 21.50 -17.31 22.99
CA GLY A 506 20.84 -17.32 24.31
C GLY A 506 21.34 -16.17 25.19
N PHE A 507 20.47 -15.23 25.52
CA PHE A 507 20.79 -14.05 26.34
C PHE A 507 20.57 -14.36 27.83
N VAL A 508 21.64 -14.29 28.62
CA VAL A 508 21.69 -14.80 30.00
C VAL A 508 21.48 -13.69 31.02
N ASN A 509 20.53 -13.87 31.96
CA ASN A 509 20.50 -13.13 33.22
C ASN A 509 21.19 -13.95 34.32
N ALA A 510 22.40 -13.55 34.68
CA ALA A 510 23.25 -14.35 35.56
C ALA A 510 22.66 -14.54 36.97
N VAL A 511 21.88 -13.58 37.49
CA VAL A 511 21.27 -13.71 38.84
C VAL A 511 20.33 -14.92 38.95
N LYS A 512 19.74 -15.36 37.84
CA LYS A 512 18.80 -16.48 37.83
C LYS A 512 19.46 -17.82 38.16
N LEU A 513 20.79 -17.93 38.00
CA LEU A 513 21.55 -19.10 38.46
C LEU A 513 21.49 -19.31 39.98
N ASN A 514 21.20 -18.26 40.76
CA ASN A 514 21.05 -18.36 42.21
C ASN A 514 19.71 -19.01 42.62
N ASN A 515 18.69 -18.90 41.77
CA ASN A 515 17.31 -19.25 42.10
C ASN A 515 16.77 -20.41 41.22
N ALA A 516 17.55 -20.87 40.25
CA ALA A 516 17.27 -22.04 39.42
C ALA A 516 18.40 -23.08 39.61
N PRO A 517 18.26 -24.04 40.55
CA PRO A 517 19.34 -24.97 40.95
C PRO A 517 19.97 -25.75 39.79
N ASP A 518 19.20 -26.09 38.76
CA ASP A 518 19.60 -26.78 37.54
C ASP A 518 19.79 -25.84 36.33
N GLY A 519 19.71 -24.53 36.52
CA GLY A 519 19.87 -23.53 35.47
C GLY A 519 21.27 -23.54 34.83
N GLY A 520 22.30 -23.90 35.59
CA GLY A 520 23.65 -24.09 35.05
C GLY A 520 23.70 -25.19 33.98
N ALA A 521 23.03 -26.33 34.24
CA ALA A 521 22.94 -27.44 33.30
C ALA A 521 22.12 -27.07 32.05
N ALA A 522 21.15 -26.16 32.15
CA ALA A 522 20.44 -25.62 30.99
C ALA A 522 21.36 -24.81 30.06
N LEU A 523 22.22 -23.95 30.64
CA LEU A 523 23.24 -23.22 29.86
C LEU A 523 24.25 -24.18 29.21
N ASP A 524 24.65 -25.23 29.93
CA ASP A 524 25.60 -26.22 29.43
C ASP A 524 25.01 -27.04 28.28
N ALA A 525 23.72 -27.42 28.37
CA ALA A 525 22.99 -28.08 27.28
C ALA A 525 22.91 -27.19 26.03
N TRP A 526 22.63 -25.89 26.21
CA TRP A 526 22.60 -24.91 25.12
C TRP A 526 23.97 -24.81 24.41
N ARG A 527 25.05 -24.69 25.20
CA ARG A 527 26.42 -24.61 24.66
C ARG A 527 26.90 -25.89 24.02
N LYS A 528 26.59 -27.04 24.60
CA LYS A 528 26.94 -28.36 24.05
C LYS A 528 26.35 -28.56 22.65
N ALA A 529 25.22 -27.93 22.34
CA ALA A 529 24.59 -27.94 21.01
C ALA A 529 25.26 -26.99 19.99
N GLY A 530 26.28 -26.24 20.41
CA GLY A 530 26.98 -25.24 19.61
C GLY A 530 26.35 -23.85 19.64
N TYR A 531 25.19 -23.65 20.27
CA TYR A 531 24.48 -22.37 20.26
C TYR A 531 25.08 -21.35 21.23
N PRO A 532 25.44 -20.13 20.78
CA PRO A 532 26.19 -19.18 21.59
C PRO A 532 25.36 -18.57 22.72
N LEU A 533 26.05 -18.10 23.76
CA LEU A 533 25.48 -17.33 24.86
C LEU A 533 25.93 -15.87 24.76
N ALA A 534 25.06 -14.97 25.18
CA ALA A 534 25.27 -13.53 25.19
C ALA A 534 24.77 -12.91 26.50
N ASN A 535 25.14 -11.65 26.74
CA ASN A 535 24.85 -10.98 28.01
C ASN A 535 23.45 -10.33 27.98
N HIS A 536 22.65 -10.59 29.01
CA HIS A 536 21.35 -9.94 29.24
C HIS A 536 21.31 -9.23 30.60
N THR A 537 22.47 -8.71 31.00
CA THR A 537 22.78 -8.13 32.30
C THR A 537 22.68 -9.11 33.46
N TYR A 538 23.17 -8.75 34.64
CA TYR A 538 23.11 -9.64 35.80
C TYR A 538 21.67 -9.81 36.30
N THR A 539 20.97 -8.70 36.58
CA THR A 539 19.62 -8.71 37.20
C THR A 539 18.46 -8.54 36.23
N HIS A 540 18.69 -8.51 34.92
CA HIS A 540 17.68 -8.06 33.92
C HIS A 540 17.32 -6.57 34.11
N MET A 541 18.33 -5.75 34.44
CA MET A 541 18.17 -4.32 34.71
C MET A 541 17.98 -3.51 33.42
N SER A 542 16.84 -2.80 33.33
CA SER A 542 16.61 -1.81 32.28
C SER A 542 17.53 -0.60 32.46
N LEU A 543 18.08 -0.08 31.36
CA LEU A 543 18.87 1.16 31.38
C LEU A 543 18.04 2.36 31.85
N GLU A 544 16.76 2.44 31.46
CA GLU A 544 15.87 3.53 31.87
C GLU A 544 15.59 3.48 33.38
N ARG A 545 15.40 2.29 33.95
CA ARG A 545 15.03 2.10 35.36
C ARG A 545 16.23 1.97 36.30
N ALA A 546 17.44 1.87 35.77
CA ALA A 546 18.64 1.78 36.60
C ALA A 546 18.78 3.03 37.49
N PRO A 547 19.16 2.88 38.76
CA PRO A 547 19.24 4.01 39.69
C PRO A 547 20.35 5.01 39.32
N SER A 548 21.39 4.56 38.61
CA SER A 548 22.44 5.40 38.03
C SER A 548 23.07 4.71 36.83
N MET A 549 23.86 5.44 36.05
CA MET A 549 24.61 4.84 34.94
C MET A 549 25.68 3.85 35.46
N GLU A 550 26.35 4.18 36.56
CA GLU A 550 27.34 3.28 37.19
C GLU A 550 26.71 1.98 37.70
N ALA A 551 25.50 2.05 38.28
CA ALA A 551 24.78 0.85 38.69
C ALA A 551 24.44 -0.05 37.50
N TRP A 552 24.06 0.53 36.37
CA TRP A 552 23.80 -0.23 35.15
C TRP A 552 25.08 -0.84 34.56
N LYS A 553 26.18 -0.08 34.47
CA LYS A 553 27.50 -0.60 34.03
C LYS A 553 27.95 -1.77 34.91
N ALA A 554 27.79 -1.63 36.23
CA ALA A 554 28.11 -2.69 37.18
C ALA A 554 27.23 -3.93 36.98
N ASP A 555 25.93 -3.76 36.73
CA ASP A 555 25.01 -4.88 36.45
C ASP A 555 25.34 -5.60 35.13
N VAL A 556 25.73 -4.86 34.09
CA VAL A 556 26.22 -5.44 32.83
C VAL A 556 27.49 -6.26 33.07
N ALA A 557 28.48 -5.68 33.77
CA ALA A 557 29.75 -6.34 34.05
C ALA A 557 29.58 -7.58 34.94
N ALA A 558 28.70 -7.53 35.94
CA ALA A 558 28.40 -8.65 36.83
C ALA A 558 27.77 -9.85 36.10
N GLY A 559 27.15 -9.65 34.94
CA GLY A 559 26.58 -10.72 34.12
C GLY A 559 27.62 -11.53 33.34
N GLU A 560 28.81 -10.96 33.09
CA GLU A 560 29.81 -11.53 32.17
C GLU A 560 30.40 -12.87 32.59
N PRO A 561 30.73 -13.12 33.88
CA PRO A 561 31.33 -14.40 34.28
C PRO A 561 30.48 -15.62 33.94
N ALA A 562 29.14 -15.50 34.00
CA ALA A 562 28.21 -16.58 33.68
C ALA A 562 28.26 -16.99 32.19
N VAL A 563 28.59 -16.04 31.32
CA VAL A 563 28.69 -16.23 29.87
C VAL A 563 30.12 -16.61 29.45
N THR A 564 31.13 -15.84 29.90
CA THR A 564 32.52 -15.99 29.47
C THR A 564 33.11 -17.36 29.81
N SER A 565 32.82 -17.87 31.01
CA SER A 565 33.25 -19.20 31.45
C SER A 565 32.77 -20.33 30.53
N ARG A 566 31.58 -20.20 29.94
CA ARG A 566 30.94 -21.20 29.07
C ARG A 566 31.21 -20.99 27.58
N MET A 567 31.60 -19.78 27.19
CA MET A 567 31.91 -19.46 25.81
C MET A 567 33.36 -19.79 25.43
N ALA A 568 34.25 -20.01 26.40
CA ALA A 568 35.59 -20.59 26.22
C ALA A 568 36.40 -19.95 25.06
N GLY A 569 36.36 -18.61 24.96
CA GLY A 569 37.06 -17.85 23.92
C GLY A 569 36.26 -17.60 22.63
N ALA A 570 35.08 -18.21 22.46
CA ALA A 570 34.15 -17.89 21.39
C ALA A 570 33.52 -16.49 21.57
N ASP A 571 33.02 -15.93 20.48
CA ASP A 571 32.42 -14.59 20.47
C ASP A 571 31.06 -14.55 21.17
N TRP A 572 31.03 -13.89 22.32
CA TRP A 572 29.87 -13.76 23.21
C TRP A 572 29.37 -12.32 23.33
N ARG A 573 30.05 -11.36 22.68
CA ARG A 573 29.87 -9.93 22.91
C ARG A 573 28.66 -9.37 22.15
N TYR A 574 27.51 -9.95 22.42
CA TYR A 574 26.21 -9.34 22.17
C TYR A 574 25.57 -8.95 23.49
N LEU A 575 24.89 -7.81 23.48
CA LEU A 575 24.01 -7.37 24.56
C LEU A 575 22.59 -7.20 24.02
N ARG A 576 21.62 -7.77 24.73
CA ARG A 576 20.22 -7.41 24.60
C ARG A 576 19.85 -6.52 25.78
N PHE A 577 19.34 -5.31 25.53
CA PHE A 577 18.81 -4.47 26.59
C PHE A 577 17.54 -5.08 27.18
N PRO A 578 17.46 -5.30 28.50
CA PRO A 578 16.23 -5.73 29.15
C PRO A 578 15.02 -4.87 28.77
N TYR A 579 13.90 -5.53 28.47
CA TYR A 579 12.64 -4.92 28.00
C TYR A 579 12.76 -4.11 26.69
N LEU A 580 13.85 -4.30 25.92
CA LEU A 580 14.20 -3.48 24.76
C LEU A 580 14.26 -1.99 25.06
N ASN A 581 14.51 -1.63 26.32
CA ASN A 581 14.34 -0.27 26.80
C ASN A 581 15.68 0.39 27.08
N VAL A 582 16.05 1.31 26.20
CA VAL A 582 17.32 2.06 26.26
C VAL A 582 17.17 3.46 26.88
N GLY A 583 15.95 3.95 27.10
CA GLY A 583 15.68 5.34 27.52
C GLY A 583 16.27 6.41 26.60
N GLU A 584 15.86 7.67 26.74
CA GLU A 584 16.41 8.78 25.94
C GLU A 584 17.64 9.42 26.59
N GLY A 585 17.65 9.60 27.91
CA GLY A 585 18.67 10.41 28.61
C GLY A 585 20.04 9.77 28.80
N ARG A 586 20.18 8.44 28.66
CA ARG A 586 21.42 7.69 28.96
C ARG A 586 21.94 6.84 27.80
N LYS A 587 21.26 6.88 26.64
CA LYS A 587 21.56 6.04 25.48
C LYS A 587 22.98 6.24 24.97
N THR A 588 23.40 7.48 24.76
CA THR A 588 24.73 7.80 24.18
C THR A 588 25.87 7.26 25.03
N GLU A 589 25.80 7.46 26.35
CA GLU A 589 26.82 6.99 27.28
C GLU A 589 26.85 5.45 27.35
N ALA A 590 25.68 4.81 27.40
CA ALA A 590 25.59 3.35 27.38
C ALA A 590 26.19 2.74 26.12
N PHE A 591 25.90 3.31 24.95
CA PHE A 591 26.42 2.82 23.68
C PHE A 591 27.93 3.01 23.58
N ALA A 592 28.47 4.14 24.08
CA ALA A 592 29.91 4.35 24.16
C ALA A 592 30.58 3.31 25.06
N TYR A 593 30.05 3.11 26.28
CA TYR A 593 30.55 2.10 27.22
C TYR A 593 30.55 0.69 26.62
N LEU A 594 29.47 0.29 25.96
CA LEU A 594 29.35 -1.02 25.33
C LEU A 594 30.34 -1.18 24.16
N LYS A 595 30.49 -0.15 23.33
CA LYS A 595 31.43 -0.14 22.20
C LYS A 595 32.88 -0.28 22.67
N GLU A 596 33.28 0.46 23.72
CA GLU A 596 34.61 0.36 24.33
C GLU A 596 34.94 -1.06 24.81
N ARG A 597 33.91 -1.80 25.24
CA ARG A 597 34.05 -3.19 25.70
C ARG A 597 33.82 -4.24 24.61
N GLY A 598 33.65 -3.79 23.35
CA GLY A 598 33.50 -4.63 22.18
C GLY A 598 32.11 -5.27 22.02
N TYR A 599 31.10 -4.78 22.73
CA TYR A 599 29.73 -5.28 22.58
C TYR A 599 29.09 -4.81 21.28
N ARG A 600 28.30 -5.70 20.69
CA ARG A 600 27.28 -5.38 19.69
C ARG A 600 25.91 -5.43 20.36
N ILE A 601 25.00 -4.58 19.91
CA ILE A 601 23.61 -4.66 20.33
C ILE A 601 22.91 -5.70 19.47
N ALA A 602 22.12 -6.57 20.10
CA ALA A 602 21.12 -7.33 19.41
C ALA A 602 19.83 -6.49 19.37
N ASP A 603 19.42 -6.07 18.19
CA ASP A 603 18.13 -5.43 17.90
C ASP A 603 17.03 -6.48 17.69
N VAL A 604 15.77 -6.06 17.77
CA VAL A 604 14.60 -6.92 17.49
C VAL A 604 13.86 -6.33 16.31
N SER A 605 13.33 -7.19 15.45
CA SER A 605 12.39 -6.79 14.40
C SER A 605 11.11 -7.62 14.41
N LEU A 606 11.12 -8.77 15.09
CA LEU A 606 9.97 -9.66 15.22
C LEU A 606 9.88 -10.22 16.64
N SER A 607 8.68 -10.22 17.23
CA SER A 607 8.40 -10.90 18.49
C SER A 607 6.94 -11.34 18.52
N PHE A 608 6.67 -12.46 19.18
CA PHE A 608 5.32 -13.00 19.33
C PHE A 608 4.72 -12.75 20.73
N SER A 609 5.45 -12.07 21.61
CA SER A 609 5.05 -11.84 23.01
C SER A 609 4.71 -13.15 23.74
N ASP A 610 5.55 -14.17 23.56
CA ASP A 610 5.41 -15.48 24.19
C ASP A 610 5.44 -15.41 25.74
N TRP A 611 6.16 -14.42 26.28
CA TRP A 611 6.24 -14.14 27.71
C TRP A 611 4.86 -13.90 28.37
N ASP A 612 3.87 -13.38 27.64
CA ASP A 612 2.52 -13.11 28.18
C ASP A 612 1.77 -14.37 28.63
N TYR A 613 2.20 -15.55 28.16
CA TYR A 613 1.55 -16.84 28.41
C TYR A 613 2.31 -17.70 29.43
N THR A 614 3.58 -17.40 29.69
CA THR A 614 4.50 -18.29 30.43
C THR A 614 3.94 -18.70 31.79
N ASP A 615 3.57 -17.73 32.62
CA ASP A 615 3.07 -18.04 33.96
C ASP A 615 1.64 -18.60 33.95
N ALA A 616 0.83 -18.24 32.95
CA ALA A 616 -0.51 -18.80 32.78
C ALA A 616 -0.44 -20.29 32.46
N TYR A 617 0.48 -20.67 31.56
CA TYR A 617 0.75 -22.06 31.22
C TYR A 617 1.16 -22.88 32.44
N ALA A 618 2.14 -22.41 33.21
CA ALA A 618 2.59 -23.12 34.41
C ALA A 618 1.45 -23.34 35.42
N ARG A 619 0.57 -22.33 35.61
CA ARG A 619 -0.61 -22.44 36.48
C ARG A 619 -1.65 -23.43 35.95
N CYS A 620 -2.02 -23.31 34.67
CA CYS A 620 -3.01 -24.20 34.06
C CYS A 620 -2.51 -25.66 34.01
N ALA A 621 -1.23 -25.87 33.71
CA ALA A 621 -0.61 -27.19 33.73
C ALA A 621 -0.64 -27.82 35.13
N ALA A 622 -0.37 -27.03 36.18
CA ALA A 622 -0.49 -27.48 37.58
C ALA A 622 -1.92 -27.90 37.97
N LYS A 623 -2.94 -27.32 37.35
CA LYS A 623 -4.35 -27.69 37.55
C LYS A 623 -4.85 -28.78 36.60
N GLY A 624 -4.05 -29.20 35.62
CA GLY A 624 -4.48 -30.13 34.58
C GLY A 624 -5.54 -29.55 33.64
N ASP A 625 -5.62 -28.22 33.50
CA ASP A 625 -6.65 -27.55 32.68
C ASP A 625 -6.25 -27.55 31.19
N THR A 626 -6.52 -28.67 30.52
CA THR A 626 -6.20 -28.85 29.10
C THR A 626 -7.01 -27.94 28.18
N ALA A 627 -8.22 -27.53 28.59
CA ALA A 627 -9.07 -26.65 27.80
C ALA A 627 -8.50 -25.22 27.76
N ALA A 628 -8.08 -24.69 28.91
CA ALA A 628 -7.40 -23.40 28.99
C ALA A 628 -6.09 -23.40 28.19
N ILE A 629 -5.31 -24.48 28.27
CA ILE A 629 -4.07 -24.63 27.49
C ILE A 629 -4.35 -24.63 25.98
N ALA A 630 -5.39 -25.36 25.54
CA ALA A 630 -5.79 -25.36 24.13
C ALA A 630 -6.24 -23.97 23.64
N ALA A 631 -7.01 -23.23 24.46
CA ALA A 631 -7.42 -21.87 24.15
C ALA A 631 -6.23 -20.90 24.05
N MET A 632 -5.26 -21.00 24.97
CA MET A 632 -4.01 -20.23 24.90
C MET A 632 -3.23 -20.54 23.62
N LYS A 633 -3.13 -21.82 23.22
CA LYS A 633 -2.43 -22.22 21.99
C LYS A 633 -3.09 -21.61 20.75
N ALA A 634 -4.41 -21.73 20.63
CA ALA A 634 -5.16 -21.16 19.52
C ALA A 634 -4.96 -19.65 19.40
N HIS A 635 -5.04 -18.93 20.54
CA HIS A 635 -4.82 -17.49 20.57
C HIS A 635 -3.38 -17.10 20.22
N TYR A 636 -2.38 -17.80 20.78
CA TYR A 636 -0.97 -17.53 20.50
C TYR A 636 -0.59 -17.82 19.06
N TYR A 637 -1.08 -18.90 18.45
CA TYR A 637 -0.79 -19.22 17.06
C TYR A 637 -1.43 -18.23 16.08
N ALA A 638 -2.66 -17.77 16.35
CA ALA A 638 -3.27 -16.70 15.58
C ALA A 638 -2.44 -15.39 15.68
N ARG A 639 -1.85 -15.11 16.85
CA ARG A 639 -0.91 -14.01 17.03
C ARG A 639 0.37 -14.21 16.21
N VAL A 640 0.98 -15.40 16.22
CA VAL A 640 2.18 -15.71 15.42
C VAL A 640 1.94 -15.40 13.94
N ASP A 641 0.83 -15.89 13.37
CA ASP A 641 0.49 -15.66 11.97
C ASP A 641 0.29 -14.15 11.67
N SER A 642 -0.43 -13.45 12.56
CA SER A 642 -0.70 -12.02 12.43
C SER A 642 0.58 -11.17 12.52
N GLU A 643 1.49 -11.51 13.43
CA GLU A 643 2.76 -10.78 13.60
C GLU A 643 3.72 -11.00 12.44
N ILE A 644 3.77 -12.21 11.86
CA ILE A 644 4.54 -12.48 10.63
C ILE A 644 3.98 -11.64 9.47
N ALA A 645 2.66 -11.63 9.29
CA ALA A 645 2.01 -10.85 8.23
C ALA A 645 2.27 -9.35 8.40
N ARG A 646 2.09 -8.83 9.63
CA ARG A 646 2.36 -7.41 9.95
C ARG A 646 3.81 -7.04 9.68
N MET A 647 4.76 -7.85 10.17
CA MET A 647 6.18 -7.62 9.97
C MET A 647 6.54 -7.48 8.49
N LYS A 648 6.04 -8.36 7.61
CA LYS A 648 6.35 -8.27 6.17
C LYS A 648 5.79 -7.00 5.55
N ALA A 649 4.55 -6.66 5.88
CA ALA A 649 3.89 -5.45 5.39
C ALA A 649 4.62 -4.18 5.84
N ASP A 650 4.91 -4.07 7.13
CA ASP A 650 5.57 -2.91 7.71
C ASP A 650 7.02 -2.79 7.24
N SER A 651 7.73 -3.91 7.12
CA SER A 651 9.08 -3.90 6.58
C SER A 651 9.10 -3.35 5.14
N LYS A 652 8.19 -3.81 4.28
CA LYS A 652 8.07 -3.26 2.91
C LYS A 652 7.72 -1.79 2.91
N ARG A 653 6.80 -1.38 3.78
CA ARG A 653 6.37 0.02 3.86
C ARG A 653 7.49 0.95 4.30
N VAL A 654 8.33 0.50 5.23
CA VAL A 654 9.41 1.32 5.81
C VAL A 654 10.69 1.25 4.97
N PHE A 655 11.03 0.07 4.43
CA PHE A 655 12.33 -0.19 3.78
C PHE A 655 12.24 -0.53 2.29
N GLY A 656 11.03 -0.62 1.72
CA GLY A 656 10.82 -1.02 0.32
C GLY A 656 11.03 -2.52 0.04
N ARG A 657 11.31 -3.32 1.07
CA ARG A 657 11.53 -4.78 1.02
C ARG A 657 11.34 -5.41 2.40
N VAL A 658 11.22 -6.73 2.47
CA VAL A 658 11.34 -7.46 3.75
C VAL A 658 12.82 -7.51 4.14
N ILE A 659 13.18 -6.89 5.27
CA ILE A 659 14.55 -6.96 5.82
C ILE A 659 14.77 -8.33 6.49
N PRO A 660 16.02 -8.79 6.67
CA PRO A 660 16.30 -9.91 7.57
C PRO A 660 15.76 -9.60 8.97
N GLN A 661 15.13 -10.58 9.60
CA GLN A 661 14.45 -10.42 10.88
C GLN A 661 15.30 -10.94 12.03
N VAL A 662 15.29 -10.26 13.16
CA VAL A 662 15.80 -10.78 14.43
C VAL A 662 14.61 -11.10 15.31
N LEU A 663 14.34 -12.41 15.48
CA LEU A 663 13.23 -12.93 16.25
C LEU A 663 13.61 -13.06 17.73
N LEU A 664 12.82 -12.43 18.60
CA LEU A 664 12.90 -12.56 20.06
C LEU A 664 11.83 -13.52 20.58
N THR A 665 12.29 -14.50 21.37
CA THR A 665 11.47 -15.42 22.21
C THR A 665 12.12 -15.53 23.60
N HIS A 666 11.50 -16.26 24.53
CA HIS A 666 12.02 -16.46 25.90
C HIS A 666 12.18 -17.95 26.20
N MET A 667 13.12 -18.32 27.07
CA MET A 667 13.32 -19.74 27.45
C MET A 667 12.44 -20.13 28.66
N GLY A 668 11.21 -20.58 28.40
CA GLY A 668 10.25 -20.99 29.42
C GLY A 668 9.48 -22.26 29.04
N GLY A 669 8.60 -22.71 29.95
CA GLY A 669 7.76 -23.89 29.69
C GLY A 669 6.78 -23.70 28.53
N TRP A 670 6.22 -22.49 28.37
CA TRP A 670 5.29 -22.18 27.29
C TRP A 670 5.96 -22.21 25.91
N SER A 671 7.13 -21.59 25.77
CA SER A 671 7.88 -21.61 24.53
C SER A 671 8.38 -23.02 24.20
N ALA A 672 8.80 -23.82 25.19
CA ALA A 672 9.16 -25.22 24.94
C ALA A 672 7.99 -26.04 24.37
N GLU A 673 6.77 -25.81 24.88
CA GLU A 673 5.55 -26.49 24.45
C GLU A 673 5.07 -26.05 23.05
N THR A 674 5.29 -24.79 22.69
CA THR A 674 4.72 -24.19 21.48
C THR A 674 5.69 -24.03 20.32
N LEU A 675 7.01 -24.04 20.59
CA LEU A 675 8.04 -23.80 19.58
C LEU A 675 7.95 -24.72 18.35
N PRO A 676 7.63 -26.03 18.44
CA PRO A 676 7.50 -26.86 17.24
C PRO A 676 6.48 -26.32 16.23
N GLU A 677 5.32 -25.88 16.71
CA GLU A 677 4.27 -25.31 15.86
C GLU A 677 4.64 -23.90 15.37
N VAL A 678 5.32 -23.10 16.20
CA VAL A 678 5.85 -21.78 15.77
C VAL A 678 6.84 -21.95 14.61
N MET A 679 7.73 -22.94 14.67
CA MET A 679 8.70 -23.22 13.61
C MET A 679 8.03 -23.72 12.33
N SER A 680 6.99 -24.55 12.44
CA SER A 680 6.16 -24.99 11.30
C SER A 680 5.49 -23.80 10.60
N ARG A 681 4.94 -22.85 11.36
CA ARG A 681 4.30 -21.63 10.85
C ARG A 681 5.29 -20.69 10.19
N LEU A 682 6.47 -20.48 10.80
CA LEU A 682 7.56 -19.73 10.19
C LEU A 682 7.99 -20.35 8.86
N GLY A 683 8.15 -21.67 8.81
CA GLY A 683 8.48 -22.39 7.57
C GLY A 683 7.40 -22.23 6.49
N THR A 684 6.13 -22.39 6.86
CA THR A 684 4.97 -22.17 5.96
C THR A 684 4.94 -20.73 5.44
N ALA A 685 5.34 -19.77 6.27
CA ALA A 685 5.45 -18.37 5.89
C ALA A 685 6.72 -18.04 5.09
N GLY A 686 7.61 -19.00 4.81
CA GLY A 686 8.81 -18.79 3.99
C GLY A 686 10.07 -18.37 4.77
N ALA A 687 10.13 -18.61 6.08
CA ALA A 687 11.33 -18.29 6.87
C ALA A 687 12.55 -19.13 6.42
N ARG A 688 13.71 -18.47 6.35
CA ARG A 688 15.03 -19.08 6.20
C ARG A 688 15.89 -18.64 7.37
N TYR A 689 16.68 -19.55 7.94
CA TYR A 689 17.42 -19.25 9.16
C TYR A 689 18.85 -18.79 8.85
N VAL A 690 19.22 -17.63 9.39
CA VAL A 690 20.54 -16.99 9.24
C VAL A 690 21.16 -16.70 10.61
N THR A 691 22.45 -16.40 10.65
CA THR A 691 23.11 -15.98 11.90
C THR A 691 22.70 -14.56 12.29
N LEU A 692 22.84 -14.22 13.57
CA LEU A 692 22.55 -12.85 14.06
C LEU A 692 23.43 -11.81 13.36
N ALA A 693 24.69 -12.14 13.10
CA ALA A 693 25.61 -11.28 12.36
C ALA A 693 25.17 -11.07 10.91
N GLN A 694 24.67 -12.11 10.23
CA GLN A 694 24.15 -12.00 8.87
C GLN A 694 22.90 -11.11 8.81
N ALA A 695 21.97 -11.27 9.75
CA ALA A 695 20.76 -10.44 9.79
C ALA A 695 21.09 -8.96 10.03
N GLN A 696 21.93 -8.66 11.03
CA GLN A 696 22.28 -7.28 11.39
C GLN A 696 23.35 -6.63 10.50
N ALA A 697 23.86 -7.34 9.49
CA ALA A 697 24.66 -6.72 8.43
C ALA A 697 23.81 -5.85 7.49
N ASP A 698 22.48 -6.02 7.52
CA ASP A 698 21.56 -5.21 6.74
C ASP A 698 21.56 -3.74 7.20
N PRO A 699 21.59 -2.75 6.28
CA PRO A 699 21.57 -1.33 6.63
C PRO A 699 20.39 -0.88 7.51
N ALA A 700 19.29 -1.64 7.56
CA ALA A 700 18.19 -1.37 8.48
C ALA A 700 18.61 -1.38 9.96
N TYR A 701 19.67 -2.12 10.31
CA TYR A 701 20.21 -2.24 11.67
C TYR A 701 21.41 -1.31 11.94
N ALA A 702 21.71 -0.36 11.04
CA ALA A 702 22.86 0.53 11.19
C ALA A 702 22.80 1.40 12.46
N GLU A 703 21.59 1.72 12.92
CA GLU A 703 21.36 2.50 14.14
C GLU A 703 20.67 1.66 15.23
N PRO A 704 21.45 1.02 16.13
CA PRO A 704 20.87 0.25 17.21
C PRO A 704 20.08 1.12 18.20
N GLY A 705 19.07 0.54 18.82
CA GLY A 705 18.18 1.28 19.71
C GLY A 705 17.25 0.41 20.53
N GLY A 706 16.37 1.07 21.28
CA GLY A 706 15.27 0.40 21.97
C GLY A 706 14.10 0.12 21.02
N GLY A 707 13.22 -0.77 21.47
CA GLY A 707 12.06 -1.24 20.71
C GLY A 707 12.42 -2.01 19.44
N GLY A 708 11.41 -2.26 18.60
CA GLY A 708 11.58 -2.89 17.29
C GLY A 708 12.22 -1.94 16.27
N VAL A 709 13.11 -2.46 15.42
CA VAL A 709 13.81 -1.68 14.38
C VAL A 709 12.81 -1.07 13.38
N ILE A 710 11.77 -1.82 13.01
CA ILE A 710 10.74 -1.38 12.06
C ILE A 710 9.96 -0.20 12.65
N ASP A 711 9.47 -0.33 13.88
CA ASP A 711 8.73 0.73 14.59
C ASP A 711 9.57 1.99 14.77
N ARG A 712 10.84 1.81 15.16
CA ARG A 712 11.77 2.91 15.39
C ARG A 712 12.00 3.72 14.10
N VAL A 713 12.33 3.05 13.00
CA VAL A 713 12.60 3.71 11.72
C VAL A 713 11.33 4.31 11.13
N ALA A 714 10.18 3.64 11.27
CA ALA A 714 8.89 4.19 10.85
C ALA A 714 8.58 5.51 11.55
N LYS A 715 8.74 5.56 12.88
CA LYS A 715 8.57 6.76 13.69
C LYS A 715 9.51 7.89 13.26
N GLN A 716 10.78 7.58 13.03
CA GLN A 716 11.77 8.56 12.57
C GLN A 716 11.42 9.15 11.19
N ARG A 717 10.82 8.34 10.30
CA ARG A 717 10.46 8.75 8.93
C ARG A 717 9.03 9.29 8.80
N GLY A 718 8.25 9.33 9.88
CA GLY A 718 6.84 9.72 9.83
C GLY A 718 5.95 8.76 9.02
N ILE A 719 6.35 7.49 8.90
CA ILE A 719 5.62 6.47 8.15
C ILE A 719 4.61 5.80 9.10
N ALA A 720 3.33 5.88 8.78
CA ALA A 720 2.30 5.13 9.49
C ALA A 720 2.46 3.62 9.23
N LEU A 721 2.47 2.80 10.28
CA LEU A 721 2.50 1.34 10.15
C LEU A 721 1.11 0.75 9.87
N ALA A 722 1.05 -0.49 9.41
CA ALA A 722 -0.20 -1.18 9.13
C ALA A 722 -1.06 -1.30 10.39
N VAL A 723 -2.36 -1.03 10.25
CA VAL A 723 -3.35 -1.32 11.30
C VAL A 723 -3.50 -2.85 11.38
N PRO A 724 -3.53 -3.46 12.59
CA PRO A 724 -3.62 -4.91 12.72
C PRO A 724 -4.77 -5.53 11.92
N SER A 725 -4.54 -6.73 11.37
CA SER A 725 -5.60 -7.68 10.97
C SER A 725 -6.56 -7.93 12.15
N PRO A 726 -7.80 -8.43 11.93
CA PRO A 726 -8.91 -8.25 12.87
C PRO A 726 -8.50 -8.60 14.31
N ALA A 727 -8.90 -7.73 15.24
CA ALA A 727 -8.55 -7.84 16.66
C ALA A 727 -8.70 -9.28 17.13
N LEU A 728 -7.60 -9.89 17.57
CA LEU A 728 -7.63 -11.22 18.16
C LEU A 728 -8.66 -11.22 19.31
N PRO A 729 -9.43 -12.31 19.49
CA PRO A 729 -10.34 -12.42 20.62
C PRO A 729 -9.59 -12.16 21.92
N ALA A 730 -10.16 -11.33 22.81
CA ALA A 730 -9.49 -11.00 24.07
C ALA A 730 -9.28 -12.27 24.91
N LEU A 731 -8.02 -12.51 25.32
CA LEU A 731 -7.66 -13.57 26.26
C LEU A 731 -6.90 -12.97 27.44
N ASP A 732 -7.48 -13.03 28.63
CA ASP A 732 -6.83 -12.56 29.85
C ASP A 732 -5.95 -13.66 30.45
N THR A 733 -4.69 -13.71 30.06
CA THR A 733 -3.69 -14.66 30.59
C THR A 733 -3.41 -14.46 32.08
N LYS A 734 -3.78 -13.31 32.68
CA LYS A 734 -3.53 -13.06 34.09
C LYS A 734 -4.53 -13.78 34.99
N SER A 735 -5.82 -13.80 34.63
CA SER A 735 -6.87 -14.47 35.42
C SER A 735 -7.03 -15.96 35.09
N LEU A 736 -6.52 -16.42 33.94
CA LEU A 736 -6.60 -17.82 33.55
C LEU A 736 -6.02 -18.76 34.63
N CYS A 737 -6.83 -19.78 34.97
CA CYS A 737 -6.50 -20.83 35.92
C CYS A 737 -6.09 -20.33 37.32
N GLN A 738 -6.55 -19.14 37.76
CA GLN A 738 -6.38 -18.67 39.14
C GLN A 738 -7.16 -19.49 40.15
#